data_AF-A0A5R2NE20-F1
#
_entry.id   AF-A0A5R2NE20-F1
#
_cell.length_a   1.000
_cell.length_b   1.000
_cell.length_c   1.000
_cell.angle_alpha   90.00
_cell.angle_beta   90.00
_cell.angle_gamma   90.00
#
_symmetry.space_group_name_H-M   'P 1'
#
loop_
_entity.id
_entity.type
_entity.pdbx_description
1 polymer ?
#
loop_
_entity_poly.entity_id
_entity_poly.type
_entity_poly.pdbx_seq_one_letter_code
_entity_poly.pdbx_strand_id
1 'polypeptide(L)'
;MPEDRSNDSRPSPDALLEHAEREGRGRLRIFLGAAPGVGKTYEMLMAGRARRADGIDVVIGIVETHGRKETQALVDGYEVIPRRLVDYRGQTLDEMDIDAILKRRPALVLVDELAHTNAPGSRHPKRYLDVQEILAQGIDVYTTLNIQHVESLNDVVAQITRVRVRETVPDSIIDEADDIEIIDLTPDDLIKRLQDGKVYFPNTAQRAIENYFSPGNLTALRELALRRTAQRVDEQLLNHMQSHAIPGPWAAGERVLVCVDAQPGGAARIRYARRLADRLRAPWTALHIDTPRLATMSEEDKDRLARNLRLAEQLGAEITTIPGQNVAQDIVRHATTNNFTHIVIGRPTRSRWRELIEGSLTYDLIRNAGDISVHVISGTERDADAPPVRVKAAPEQKPFQIWSYLFSTAYVAGALAVSAVLDQFLDVRNLAIVLLLSVLTSAVTCGLWPALYACFISALGFNYFFLEPRYTLTIRDPESIVAFMVFLVVAVIASNLTARVQRQAVAARSRARATEDIYSFSKKLAGAGTLDDVLWATAFQIASMLKVRVVLLLPESGTITVKAGYPPDDTLAEADIAAARWAWEHNRAAGRGADTLPGAKRLYLPLRTGRTAIGVVGLDNDKQGPLLTPEQQRLLDALADQAAVAIERVQLVADVDRAKLEAEADRLRSALLTSISHDLKTPLAAIMGAAGTLKEFAPALPEKDRAELLSTVVSESERLNRFIANLLDMTRIESGAMEPNYALHYVGDIVGSALNRAQTITVEHTIETDIPADLPMLRLDPVLFEQALFNLLDNAAKYASPGSSIRLQAWVDNGAVILQVMDEGPGIPPDDLERIFDTFYRVRKRDQVRAGTGLGLSISRGFIEAMGGTIAAANRTDRAGAIFTIRMPVPADLPALGAPLTDDAA
;
A
#
# COMPACT_ATOMS: atom_id res chain seq x y z
N MET A 1 -15.52 46.06 26.51
CA MET A 1 -16.57 45.27 25.87
C MET A 1 -16.18 43.82 26.00
N PRO A 2 -16.84 43.00 26.85
CA PRO A 2 -16.61 41.57 26.86
C PRO A 2 -17.48 40.94 25.76
N GLU A 3 -16.83 40.40 24.72
CA GLU A 3 -17.48 39.50 23.77
C GLU A 3 -17.71 38.16 24.46
N ASP A 4 -18.96 37.92 24.85
CA ASP A 4 -19.41 36.58 25.20
C ASP A 4 -20.82 36.37 24.64
N ARG A 5 -21.04 35.14 24.15
CA ARG A 5 -22.32 34.50 23.71
C ARG A 5 -22.73 34.64 22.23
N SER A 6 -22.36 33.62 21.43
CA SER A 6 -23.24 32.93 20.43
C SER A 6 -22.49 32.04 19.41
N ASN A 7 -21.39 31.38 19.80
CA ASN A 7 -20.68 30.48 18.88
C ASN A 7 -21.28 29.05 18.80
N ASP A 8 -22.33 28.74 19.58
CA ASP A 8 -22.91 27.39 19.70
C ASP A 8 -23.92 27.01 18.60
N SER A 9 -24.20 27.89 17.62
CA SER A 9 -25.20 27.62 16.57
C SER A 9 -24.67 27.78 15.14
N ARG A 10 -23.34 27.75 14.96
CA ARG A 10 -22.75 27.81 13.61
C ARG A 10 -22.61 26.39 13.06
N PRO A 11 -23.16 26.10 11.87
CA PRO A 11 -22.92 24.83 11.21
C PRO A 11 -21.43 24.60 10.98
N SER A 12 -21.02 23.33 10.94
CA SER A 12 -19.64 22.98 10.64
C SER A 12 -19.27 23.49 9.23
N PRO A 13 -18.18 24.27 9.07
CA PRO A 13 -17.72 24.71 7.76
C PRO A 13 -17.46 23.55 6.79
N ASP A 14 -16.92 22.44 7.31
CA ASP A 14 -16.64 21.24 6.52
C ASP A 14 -17.95 20.58 6.06
N ALA A 15 -18.96 20.49 6.94
CA ALA A 15 -20.27 19.95 6.59
C ALA A 15 -21.03 20.85 5.59
N LEU A 16 -20.85 22.17 5.67
CA LEU A 16 -21.42 23.12 4.70
C LEU A 16 -20.73 23.03 3.34
N LEU A 17 -19.41 22.85 3.31
CA LEU A 17 -18.65 22.66 2.07
C LEU A 17 -19.09 21.36 1.38
N GLU A 18 -19.19 20.27 2.14
CA GLU A 18 -19.68 18.98 1.64
C GLU A 18 -21.13 19.07 1.15
N HIS A 19 -21.98 19.87 1.80
CA HIS A 19 -23.34 20.14 1.33
C HIS A 19 -23.36 20.95 0.03
N ALA A 20 -22.51 21.97 -0.10
CA ALA A 20 -22.40 22.79 -1.30
C ALA A 20 -21.84 22.00 -2.50
N GLU A 21 -20.88 21.12 -2.28
CA GLU A 21 -20.36 20.21 -3.31
C GLU A 21 -21.44 19.25 -3.83
N ARG A 22 -22.41 18.87 -2.98
CA ARG A 22 -23.56 18.04 -3.36
C ARG A 22 -24.62 18.77 -4.20
N GLU A 23 -24.81 20.08 -4.07
CA GLU A 23 -25.86 20.82 -4.80
C GLU A 23 -25.66 20.85 -6.32
N GLY A 24 -24.43 20.65 -6.81
CA GLY A 24 -24.11 20.60 -8.24
C GLY A 24 -24.00 19.19 -8.85
N ARG A 25 -24.10 18.13 -8.02
CA ARG A 25 -23.94 16.73 -8.43
C ARG A 25 -25.30 16.04 -8.51
N GLY A 26 -25.44 15.11 -9.46
CA GLY A 26 -26.58 14.19 -9.49
C GLY A 26 -26.63 13.31 -8.25
N ARG A 27 -27.81 12.78 -7.94
CA ARG A 27 -28.06 11.92 -6.76
C ARG A 27 -27.84 10.45 -7.08
N LEU A 28 -27.14 9.75 -6.20
CA LEU A 28 -26.90 8.31 -6.30
C LEU A 28 -27.78 7.54 -5.32
N ARG A 29 -28.63 6.65 -5.85
CA ARG A 29 -29.37 5.66 -5.05
C ARG A 29 -28.88 4.25 -5.35
N ILE A 30 -28.48 3.53 -4.31
CA ILE A 30 -27.98 2.16 -4.41
C ILE A 30 -28.99 1.18 -3.84
N PHE A 31 -29.43 0.23 -4.66
CA PHE A 31 -30.22 -0.92 -4.23
C PHE A 31 -29.26 -2.05 -3.79
N LEU A 32 -29.03 -2.14 -2.48
CA LEU A 32 -28.07 -3.04 -1.87
C LEU A 32 -28.72 -4.38 -1.50
N GLY A 33 -28.16 -5.49 -1.98
CA GLY A 33 -28.63 -6.83 -1.63
C GLY A 33 -27.58 -7.66 -0.91
N ALA A 34 -28.02 -8.53 0.00
CA ALA A 34 -27.15 -9.48 0.69
C ALA A 34 -26.54 -10.53 -0.26
N ALA A 35 -27.28 -10.92 -1.31
CA ALA A 35 -26.87 -11.97 -2.24
C ALA A 35 -27.47 -11.76 -3.64
N PRO A 36 -26.91 -12.41 -4.69
CA PRO A 36 -27.55 -12.51 -5.99
C PRO A 36 -28.95 -13.14 -5.89
N GLY A 37 -29.90 -12.63 -6.67
CA GLY A 37 -31.26 -13.19 -6.73
C GLY A 37 -32.29 -12.59 -5.76
N VAL A 38 -31.89 -11.71 -4.84
CA VAL A 38 -32.83 -11.06 -3.89
C VAL A 38 -33.82 -10.08 -4.53
N GLY A 39 -33.61 -9.68 -5.80
CA GLY A 39 -34.55 -8.82 -6.54
C GLY A 39 -34.08 -7.39 -6.81
N LYS A 40 -32.82 -7.03 -6.54
CA LYS A 40 -32.28 -5.65 -6.74
C LYS A 40 -32.67 -5.00 -8.07
N THR A 41 -32.43 -5.67 -9.20
CA THR A 41 -32.76 -5.14 -10.54
C THR A 41 -34.26 -4.94 -10.72
N TYR A 42 -35.08 -5.84 -10.15
CA TYR A 42 -36.54 -5.74 -10.21
C TYR A 42 -37.01 -4.50 -9.44
N GLU A 43 -36.52 -4.30 -8.23
CA GLU A 43 -36.86 -3.13 -7.41
C GLU A 43 -36.34 -1.81 -8.00
N MET A 44 -35.13 -1.80 -8.57
CA MET A 44 -34.59 -0.64 -9.28
C MET A 44 -35.49 -0.21 -10.45
N LEU A 45 -35.96 -1.18 -11.25
CA LEU A 45 -36.90 -0.92 -12.35
C LEU A 45 -38.26 -0.45 -11.83
N MET A 46 -38.80 -1.06 -10.77
CA MET A 46 -40.05 -0.62 -10.15
C MET A 46 -39.96 0.82 -9.63
N ALA A 47 -38.88 1.17 -8.93
CA ALA A 47 -38.62 2.52 -8.44
C ALA A 47 -38.46 3.52 -9.59
N GLY A 48 -37.75 3.15 -10.66
CA GLY A 48 -37.66 3.97 -11.87
C GLY A 48 -39.03 4.21 -12.52
N ARG A 49 -39.93 3.23 -12.46
CA ARG A 49 -41.26 3.32 -13.10
C ARG A 49 -42.17 4.25 -12.32
N ALA A 50 -42.06 4.22 -10.98
CA ALA A 50 -42.70 5.20 -10.11
C ALA A 50 -42.22 6.63 -10.44
N ARG A 51 -40.91 6.87 -10.54
CA ARG A 51 -40.37 8.19 -10.92
C ARG A 51 -40.86 8.67 -12.29
N ARG A 52 -40.96 7.77 -13.25
CA ARG A 52 -41.49 8.11 -14.57
C ARG A 52 -43.00 8.41 -14.53
N ALA A 53 -43.77 7.69 -13.70
CA ALA A 53 -45.18 8.01 -13.48
C ALA A 53 -45.36 9.40 -12.84
N ASP A 54 -44.39 9.84 -12.04
CA ASP A 54 -44.31 11.20 -11.48
C ASP A 54 -43.85 12.26 -12.51
N GLY A 55 -43.62 11.87 -13.77
CA GLY A 55 -43.23 12.76 -14.86
C GLY A 55 -41.74 13.05 -14.99
N ILE A 56 -40.88 12.32 -14.27
CA ILE A 56 -39.41 12.44 -14.41
C ILE A 56 -38.93 11.73 -15.69
N ASP A 57 -37.97 12.35 -16.40
CA ASP A 57 -37.32 11.75 -17.57
C ASP A 57 -36.36 10.64 -17.13
N VAL A 58 -36.80 9.38 -17.29
CA VAL A 58 -36.06 8.18 -16.87
C VAL A 58 -35.67 7.34 -18.08
N VAL A 59 -34.37 7.06 -18.22
CA VAL A 59 -33.84 6.19 -19.27
C VAL A 59 -33.08 5.00 -18.67
N ILE A 60 -33.04 3.89 -19.40
CA ILE A 60 -32.19 2.74 -19.06
C ILE A 60 -30.84 2.91 -19.77
N GLY A 61 -29.76 3.01 -19.00
CA GLY A 61 -28.40 2.98 -19.51
C GLY A 61 -27.94 1.55 -19.77
N ILE A 62 -28.09 0.69 -18.77
CA ILE A 62 -27.84 -0.76 -18.89
C ILE A 62 -28.63 -1.52 -17.82
N VAL A 63 -29.27 -2.62 -18.23
CA VAL A 63 -29.99 -3.55 -17.34
C VAL A 63 -29.73 -4.98 -17.78
N GLU A 64 -29.36 -5.84 -16.83
CA GLU A 64 -29.11 -7.25 -17.09
C GLU A 64 -30.24 -8.13 -16.56
N THR A 65 -31.19 -8.46 -17.44
CA THR A 65 -32.38 -9.24 -17.06
C THR A 65 -32.10 -10.73 -16.81
N HIS A 66 -30.97 -11.25 -17.28
CA HIS A 66 -30.56 -12.66 -17.13
C HIS A 66 -31.65 -13.67 -17.54
N GLY A 67 -32.49 -13.33 -18.53
CA GLY A 67 -33.59 -14.18 -19.02
C GLY A 67 -34.82 -14.26 -18.11
N ARG A 68 -34.93 -13.41 -17.06
CA ARG A 68 -36.07 -13.40 -16.14
C ARG A 68 -37.27 -12.69 -16.78
N LYS A 69 -38.32 -13.46 -17.11
CA LYS A 69 -39.56 -12.94 -17.76
C LYS A 69 -40.21 -11.78 -16.99
N GLU A 70 -40.29 -11.88 -15.66
CA GLU A 70 -40.88 -10.84 -14.80
C GLU A 70 -40.09 -9.53 -14.84
N THR A 71 -38.75 -9.60 -14.87
CA THR A 71 -37.87 -8.42 -14.96
C THR A 71 -37.86 -7.85 -16.39
N GLN A 72 -37.90 -8.70 -17.42
CA GLN A 72 -38.00 -8.27 -18.82
C GLN A 72 -39.28 -7.47 -19.07
N ALA A 73 -40.42 -7.92 -18.54
CA ALA A 73 -41.69 -7.19 -18.66
C ALA A 73 -41.67 -5.79 -18.01
N LEU A 74 -40.74 -5.53 -17.08
CA LEU A 74 -40.56 -4.20 -16.50
C LEU A 74 -39.71 -3.27 -17.36
N VAL A 75 -38.87 -3.81 -18.25
CA VAL A 75 -38.11 -3.01 -19.22
C VAL A 75 -39.05 -2.47 -20.31
N ASP A 76 -40.13 -3.19 -20.61
CA ASP A 76 -41.12 -2.77 -21.60
C ASP A 76 -41.70 -1.39 -21.28
N GLY A 77 -41.55 -0.48 -22.23
CA GLY A 77 -42.00 0.89 -22.16
C GLY A 77 -40.90 1.90 -21.85
N TYR A 78 -39.74 1.51 -21.31
CA TYR A 78 -38.60 2.42 -21.10
C TYR A 78 -37.94 2.85 -22.42
N GLU A 79 -37.40 4.07 -22.44
CA GLU A 79 -36.37 4.44 -23.40
C GLU A 79 -35.05 3.77 -22.96
N VAL A 80 -34.50 2.92 -23.83
CA VAL A 80 -33.25 2.18 -23.57
C VAL A 80 -32.16 2.72 -24.48
N ILE A 81 -31.06 3.18 -23.90
CA ILE A 81 -29.89 3.59 -24.66
C ILE A 81 -29.27 2.35 -25.32
N PRO A 82 -29.04 2.35 -26.65
CA PRO A 82 -28.42 1.21 -27.32
C PRO A 82 -27.05 0.89 -26.73
N ARG A 83 -26.81 -0.40 -26.50
CA ARG A 83 -25.52 -0.87 -25.96
C ARG A 83 -24.41 -0.67 -26.99
N ARG A 84 -23.22 -0.35 -26.51
CA ARG A 84 -22.02 -0.23 -27.35
C ARG A 84 -21.39 -1.61 -27.52
N LEU A 85 -21.20 -2.01 -28.78
CA LEU A 85 -20.50 -3.25 -29.13
C LEU A 85 -19.00 -3.01 -29.11
N VAL A 86 -18.28 -3.81 -28.32
CA VAL A 86 -16.82 -3.77 -28.21
C VAL A 86 -16.24 -5.12 -28.65
N ASP A 87 -15.50 -5.12 -29.75
CA ASP A 87 -14.82 -6.33 -30.22
C ASP A 87 -13.57 -6.62 -29.38
N TYR A 88 -13.59 -7.73 -28.67
CA TYR A 88 -12.49 -8.17 -27.83
C TYR A 88 -12.20 -9.66 -28.05
N ARG A 89 -10.99 -9.97 -28.54
CA ARG A 89 -10.50 -11.35 -28.77
C ARG A 89 -11.45 -12.23 -29.62
N GLY A 90 -12.10 -11.65 -30.63
CA GLY A 90 -13.01 -12.36 -31.52
C GLY A 90 -14.41 -12.64 -30.93
N GLN A 91 -14.71 -12.07 -29.76
CA GLN A 91 -16.06 -11.99 -29.20
C GLN A 91 -16.50 -10.52 -29.17
N THR A 92 -17.76 -10.27 -29.52
CA THR A 92 -18.38 -8.95 -29.38
C THR A 92 -19.02 -8.87 -28.00
N LEU A 93 -18.55 -7.92 -27.19
CA LEU A 93 -19.06 -7.66 -25.84
C LEU A 93 -20.03 -6.48 -25.87
N ASP A 94 -21.15 -6.60 -25.17
CA ASP A 94 -22.14 -5.54 -24.99
C ASP A 94 -21.79 -4.70 -23.75
N GLU A 95 -21.60 -3.38 -23.90
CA GLU A 95 -21.30 -2.48 -22.78
C GLU A 95 -22.21 -1.23 -22.77
N MET A 96 -22.31 -0.57 -21.62
CA MET A 96 -23.05 0.68 -21.47
C MET A 96 -22.41 1.81 -22.31
N ASP A 97 -23.22 2.54 -23.09
CA ASP A 97 -22.76 3.72 -23.82
C ASP A 97 -22.91 4.99 -22.96
N ILE A 98 -21.88 5.30 -22.18
CA ILE A 98 -21.82 6.51 -21.36
C ILE A 98 -21.93 7.79 -22.20
N ASP A 99 -21.30 7.85 -23.37
CA ASP A 99 -21.26 9.07 -24.19
C ASP A 99 -22.66 9.38 -24.75
N ALA A 100 -23.43 8.35 -25.10
CA ALA A 100 -24.83 8.49 -25.48
C ALA A 100 -25.71 8.98 -24.31
N ILE A 101 -25.51 8.47 -23.08
CA ILE A 101 -26.22 8.92 -21.88
C ILE A 101 -25.93 10.40 -21.61
N LEU A 102 -24.64 10.78 -21.60
CA LEU A 102 -24.21 12.16 -21.35
C LEU A 102 -24.71 13.13 -22.42
N LYS A 103 -24.82 12.68 -23.68
CA LYS A 103 -25.40 13.48 -24.77
C LYS A 103 -26.92 13.63 -24.65
N ARG A 104 -27.61 12.57 -24.19
CA ARG A 104 -29.07 12.55 -24.01
C ARG A 104 -29.53 13.38 -22.80
N ARG A 105 -28.68 13.52 -21.77
CA ARG A 105 -28.95 14.26 -20.52
C ARG A 105 -30.33 13.95 -19.90
N PRO A 106 -30.62 12.68 -19.57
CA PRO A 106 -31.83 12.35 -18.83
C PRO A 106 -31.81 12.97 -17.42
N ALA A 107 -32.97 13.09 -16.77
CA ALA A 107 -33.01 13.47 -15.36
C ALA A 107 -32.55 12.31 -14.46
N LEU A 108 -32.89 11.07 -14.83
CA LEU A 108 -32.52 9.85 -14.11
C LEU A 108 -32.10 8.76 -15.10
N VAL A 109 -30.98 8.08 -14.82
CA VAL A 109 -30.55 6.87 -15.54
C VAL A 109 -30.50 5.65 -14.63
N LEU A 110 -31.01 4.52 -15.13
CA LEU A 110 -30.94 3.22 -14.46
C LEU A 110 -29.71 2.45 -14.97
N VAL A 111 -28.80 2.09 -14.06
CA VAL A 111 -27.52 1.43 -14.36
C VAL A 111 -27.35 0.21 -13.47
N ASP A 112 -27.54 -0.98 -14.02
CA ASP A 112 -27.43 -2.24 -13.27
C ASP A 112 -25.96 -2.67 -13.07
N GLU A 113 -25.70 -3.46 -12.02
CA GLU A 113 -24.40 -4.07 -11.68
C GLU A 113 -23.24 -3.07 -11.52
N LEU A 114 -23.29 -2.22 -10.49
CA LEU A 114 -22.28 -1.18 -10.22
C LEU A 114 -20.83 -1.70 -10.17
N ALA A 115 -20.63 -2.95 -9.73
CA ALA A 115 -19.34 -3.59 -9.56
C ALA A 115 -18.67 -4.08 -10.86
N HIS A 116 -19.43 -4.09 -11.97
CA HIS A 116 -19.01 -4.66 -13.24
C HIS A 116 -17.68 -4.09 -13.75
N THR A 117 -16.88 -4.97 -14.35
CA THR A 117 -15.64 -4.60 -15.03
C THR A 117 -15.90 -4.36 -16.52
N ASN A 118 -15.73 -3.12 -16.96
CA ASN A 118 -16.01 -2.76 -18.34
C ASN A 118 -15.07 -3.46 -19.33
N ALA A 119 -15.53 -3.68 -20.56
CA ALA A 119 -14.73 -4.28 -21.62
C ALA A 119 -13.43 -3.48 -21.89
N PRO A 120 -12.29 -4.14 -22.16
CA PRO A 120 -11.04 -3.44 -22.49
C PRO A 120 -11.18 -2.55 -23.73
N GLY A 121 -10.83 -1.26 -23.60
CA GLY A 121 -11.06 -0.23 -24.63
C GLY A 121 -12.26 0.68 -24.35
N SER A 122 -13.04 0.40 -23.31
CA SER A 122 -14.06 1.32 -22.77
C SER A 122 -13.43 2.54 -22.11
N ARG A 123 -14.20 3.62 -21.97
CA ARG A 123 -13.73 4.90 -21.43
C ARG A 123 -13.13 4.78 -20.03
N HIS A 124 -13.79 4.02 -19.16
CA HIS A 124 -13.29 3.67 -17.84
C HIS A 124 -13.19 2.15 -17.67
N PRO A 125 -12.29 1.65 -16.80
CA PRO A 125 -12.14 0.22 -16.53
C PRO A 125 -13.26 -0.38 -15.66
N LYS A 126 -14.03 0.46 -14.95
CA LYS A 126 -15.04 0.02 -13.97
C LYS A 126 -16.32 0.84 -14.11
N ARG A 127 -17.48 0.18 -14.00
CA ARG A 127 -18.79 0.83 -14.17
C ARG A 127 -19.08 1.90 -13.12
N TYR A 128 -18.60 1.73 -11.89
CA TYR A 128 -18.76 2.78 -10.87
C TYR A 128 -18.06 4.10 -11.25
N LEU A 129 -16.99 4.07 -12.05
CA LEU A 129 -16.34 5.29 -12.56
C LEU A 129 -17.21 5.97 -13.63
N ASP A 130 -17.91 5.19 -14.46
CA ASP A 130 -18.89 5.75 -15.40
C ASP A 130 -20.04 6.42 -14.66
N VAL A 131 -20.55 5.78 -13.60
CA VAL A 131 -21.58 6.34 -12.73
C VAL A 131 -21.11 7.65 -12.08
N GLN A 132 -19.87 7.71 -11.59
CA GLN A 132 -19.31 8.96 -11.03
C GLN A 132 -19.26 10.09 -12.07
N GLU A 133 -18.88 9.81 -13.32
CA GLU A 133 -18.90 10.83 -14.38
C GLU A 133 -20.33 11.29 -14.70
N ILE A 134 -21.30 10.37 -14.76
CA ILE A 134 -22.72 10.70 -14.98
C ILE A 134 -23.24 11.61 -13.86
N LEU A 135 -22.95 11.28 -12.60
CA LEU A 135 -23.33 12.09 -11.44
C LEU A 135 -22.67 13.47 -11.47
N ALA A 136 -21.40 13.55 -11.88
CA ALA A 136 -20.68 14.82 -12.01
C ALA A 136 -21.29 15.77 -13.07
N GLN A 137 -22.08 15.24 -14.01
CA GLN A 137 -22.82 16.03 -15.00
C GLN A 137 -24.25 16.39 -14.55
N GLY A 138 -24.59 16.14 -13.28
CA GLY A 138 -25.89 16.50 -12.70
C GLY A 138 -27.04 15.55 -13.05
N ILE A 139 -26.74 14.32 -13.49
CA ILE A 139 -27.73 13.29 -13.83
C ILE A 139 -27.88 12.34 -12.65
N ASP A 140 -29.11 12.09 -12.18
CA ASP A 140 -29.35 11.13 -11.10
C ASP A 140 -29.13 9.70 -11.59
N VAL A 141 -28.61 8.82 -10.72
CA VAL A 141 -28.33 7.41 -11.04
C VAL A 141 -28.94 6.48 -10.01
N TYR A 142 -29.73 5.52 -10.50
CA TYR A 142 -30.17 4.36 -9.71
C TYR A 142 -29.35 3.14 -10.13
N THR A 143 -28.77 2.45 -9.16
CA THR A 143 -27.87 1.32 -9.43
C THR A 143 -28.02 0.18 -8.45
N THR A 144 -27.54 -1.02 -8.81
CA THR A 144 -27.60 -2.20 -7.95
C THR A 144 -26.22 -2.64 -7.49
N LEU A 145 -26.13 -3.12 -6.25
CA LEU A 145 -24.89 -3.62 -5.66
C LEU A 145 -25.18 -4.81 -4.74
N ASN A 146 -24.31 -5.83 -4.72
CA ASN A 146 -24.35 -6.85 -3.67
C ASN A 146 -23.28 -6.57 -2.61
N ILE A 147 -23.53 -6.93 -1.36
CA ILE A 147 -22.59 -6.74 -0.24
C ILE A 147 -21.22 -7.41 -0.48
N GLN A 148 -21.19 -8.49 -1.26
CA GLN A 148 -19.97 -9.21 -1.63
C GLN A 148 -19.02 -8.42 -2.54
N HIS A 149 -19.52 -7.38 -3.21
CA HIS A 149 -18.73 -6.54 -4.09
C HIS A 149 -18.14 -5.32 -3.34
N VAL A 150 -18.43 -5.15 -2.06
CA VAL A 150 -17.82 -4.09 -1.25
C VAL A 150 -16.39 -4.49 -0.92
N GLU A 151 -15.42 -3.63 -1.26
CA GLU A 151 -14.00 -3.94 -1.17
C GLU A 151 -13.54 -4.31 0.25
N SER A 152 -13.90 -3.51 1.26
CA SER A 152 -13.54 -3.79 2.67
C SER A 152 -14.12 -5.10 3.22
N LEU A 153 -15.21 -5.61 2.62
CA LEU A 153 -15.89 -6.81 3.07
C LEU A 153 -15.48 -8.06 2.27
N ASN A 154 -14.67 -7.94 1.22
CA ASN A 154 -14.33 -9.05 0.34
C ASN A 154 -13.66 -10.20 1.09
N ASP A 155 -12.69 -9.90 1.98
CA ASP A 155 -12.00 -10.92 2.77
C ASP A 155 -12.96 -11.66 3.73
N VAL A 156 -13.86 -10.92 4.38
CA VAL A 156 -14.86 -11.48 5.32
C VAL A 156 -15.86 -12.35 4.57
N VAL A 157 -16.35 -11.87 3.43
CA VAL A 157 -17.29 -12.60 2.58
C VAL A 157 -16.64 -13.85 1.98
N ALA A 158 -15.36 -13.79 1.59
CA ALA A 158 -14.62 -14.94 1.12
C ALA A 158 -14.42 -16.00 2.21
N GLN A 159 -14.24 -15.61 3.48
CA GLN A 159 -14.18 -16.55 4.61
C GLN A 159 -15.52 -17.28 4.83
N ILE A 160 -16.64 -16.56 4.70
CA ILE A 160 -17.99 -17.11 4.87
C ILE A 160 -18.35 -18.03 3.68
N THR A 161 -18.22 -17.51 2.46
CA THR A 161 -18.74 -18.16 1.24
C THR A 161 -17.73 -19.10 0.57
N ARG A 162 -16.45 -19.03 0.94
CA ARG A 162 -15.31 -19.71 0.29
C ARG A 162 -15.10 -19.32 -1.18
N VAL A 163 -15.76 -18.28 -1.66
CA VAL A 163 -15.64 -17.76 -3.03
C VAL A 163 -15.06 -16.35 -2.97
N ARG A 164 -13.97 -16.12 -3.70
CA ARG A 164 -13.40 -14.77 -3.85
C ARG A 164 -14.04 -14.05 -5.02
N VAL A 165 -14.53 -12.85 -4.77
CA VAL A 165 -15.15 -11.99 -5.78
C VAL A 165 -14.06 -11.09 -6.36
N ARG A 166 -13.90 -11.10 -7.69
CA ARG A 166 -12.89 -10.28 -8.41
C ARG A 166 -13.39 -8.88 -8.75
N GLU A 167 -14.70 -8.71 -8.79
CA GLU A 167 -15.36 -7.45 -9.13
C GLU A 167 -15.76 -6.74 -7.84
N THR A 168 -15.05 -5.67 -7.51
CA THR A 168 -15.29 -4.89 -6.29
C THR A 168 -15.53 -3.42 -6.60
N VAL A 169 -16.19 -2.76 -5.64
CA VAL A 169 -16.42 -1.32 -5.58
C VAL A 169 -15.78 -0.80 -4.28
N PRO A 170 -15.00 0.29 -4.33
CA PRO A 170 -14.45 0.93 -3.14
C PRO A 170 -15.55 1.40 -2.20
N ASP A 171 -15.30 1.30 -0.89
CA ASP A 171 -16.21 1.77 0.16
C ASP A 171 -16.65 3.22 -0.03
N SER A 172 -15.74 4.08 -0.50
CA SER A 172 -16.01 5.51 -0.72
C SER A 172 -17.19 5.77 -1.66
N ILE A 173 -17.44 4.90 -2.66
CA ILE A 173 -18.57 5.05 -3.58
C ILE A 173 -19.91 4.85 -2.86
N ILE A 174 -19.93 3.96 -1.87
CA ILE A 174 -21.10 3.65 -1.06
C ILE A 174 -21.31 4.78 -0.03
N ASP A 175 -20.23 5.28 0.54
CA ASP A 175 -20.24 6.40 1.49
C ASP A 175 -20.64 7.72 0.80
N GLU A 176 -20.37 7.85 -0.49
CA GLU A 176 -20.85 8.95 -1.32
C GLU A 176 -22.33 8.83 -1.74
N ALA A 177 -22.99 7.69 -1.53
CA ALA A 177 -24.37 7.50 -1.96
C ALA A 177 -25.36 8.35 -1.15
N ASP A 178 -26.32 8.97 -1.83
CA ASP A 178 -27.34 9.80 -1.20
C ASP A 178 -28.43 8.95 -0.52
N ASP A 179 -28.70 7.77 -1.07
CA ASP A 179 -29.71 6.85 -0.55
C ASP A 179 -29.27 5.39 -0.78
N ILE A 180 -29.44 4.55 0.25
CA ILE A 180 -29.16 3.11 0.17
C ILE A 180 -30.42 2.37 0.60
N GLU A 181 -31.05 1.70 -0.36
CA GLU A 181 -32.21 0.86 -0.11
C GLU A 181 -31.77 -0.60 0.00
N ILE A 182 -32.00 -1.20 1.18
CA ILE A 182 -31.70 -2.60 1.39
C ILE A 182 -32.82 -3.49 0.84
N ILE A 183 -32.47 -4.33 -0.13
CA ILE A 183 -33.36 -5.35 -0.68
C ILE A 183 -33.16 -6.63 0.13
N ASP A 184 -33.94 -6.74 1.19
CA ASP A 184 -33.86 -7.84 2.13
C ASP A 184 -34.85 -8.95 1.78
N LEU A 185 -34.32 -10.17 1.67
CA LEU A 185 -35.11 -11.39 1.52
C LEU A 185 -34.63 -12.38 2.57
N THR A 186 -35.54 -13.12 3.19
CA THR A 186 -35.11 -14.15 4.14
C THR A 186 -34.29 -15.23 3.41
N PRO A 187 -33.31 -15.88 4.08
CA PRO A 187 -32.55 -16.97 3.48
C PRO A 187 -33.45 -18.07 2.89
N ASP A 188 -34.53 -18.42 3.60
CA ASP A 188 -35.49 -19.45 3.17
C ASP A 188 -36.23 -19.03 1.90
N ASP A 189 -36.67 -17.77 1.81
CA ASP A 189 -37.34 -17.24 0.61
C ASP A 189 -36.39 -17.17 -0.58
N LEU A 190 -35.11 -16.86 -0.36
CA LEU A 190 -34.11 -16.80 -1.43
C LEU A 190 -33.81 -18.20 -1.96
N ILE A 191 -33.66 -19.18 -1.07
CA ILE A 191 -33.48 -20.59 -1.42
C ILE A 191 -34.72 -21.10 -2.16
N LYS A 192 -35.93 -20.74 -1.72
CA LYS A 192 -37.17 -21.08 -2.41
C LYS A 192 -37.23 -20.49 -3.82
N ARG A 193 -36.84 -19.21 -4.00
CA ARG A 193 -36.75 -18.60 -5.35
C ARG A 193 -35.72 -19.29 -6.25
N LEU A 194 -34.63 -19.80 -5.68
CA LEU A 194 -33.66 -20.62 -6.41
C LEU A 194 -34.26 -21.96 -6.85
N GLN A 195 -34.98 -22.65 -5.95
CA GLN A 195 -35.67 -23.92 -6.25
C GLN A 195 -36.77 -23.76 -7.30
N ASP A 196 -37.49 -22.63 -7.27
CA ASP A 196 -38.52 -22.27 -8.24
C ASP A 196 -37.94 -21.88 -9.63
N GLY A 197 -36.62 -21.92 -9.81
CA GLY A 197 -35.95 -21.55 -11.06
C GLY A 197 -35.97 -20.06 -11.37
N LYS A 198 -36.28 -19.20 -10.39
CA LYS A 198 -36.34 -17.73 -10.55
C LYS A 198 -34.96 -17.07 -10.48
N VAL A 199 -33.91 -17.83 -10.14
CA VAL A 199 -32.51 -17.40 -10.11
C VAL A 199 -31.73 -18.31 -11.07
N TYR A 200 -31.22 -17.75 -12.18
CA TYR A 200 -30.51 -18.49 -13.22
C TYR A 200 -29.00 -18.48 -12.98
N PHE A 201 -28.33 -19.61 -13.27
CA PHE A 201 -26.88 -19.72 -13.35
C PHE A 201 -26.48 -20.54 -14.60
N PRO A 202 -25.35 -20.24 -15.25
CA PRO A 202 -24.79 -21.12 -16.29
C PRO A 202 -24.45 -22.50 -15.71
N ASN A 203 -24.66 -23.56 -16.51
CA ASN A 203 -24.46 -24.99 -16.13
C ASN A 203 -23.06 -25.34 -15.57
N THR A 204 -22.08 -24.44 -15.67
CA THR A 204 -20.67 -24.69 -15.35
C THR A 204 -20.31 -24.58 -13.85
N ALA A 205 -21.22 -24.11 -12.97
CA ALA A 205 -20.87 -23.72 -11.58
C ALA A 205 -21.72 -24.34 -10.45
N GLN A 206 -22.48 -25.41 -10.69
CA GLN A 206 -23.52 -25.88 -9.77
C GLN A 206 -23.02 -26.24 -8.35
N ARG A 207 -21.83 -26.86 -8.21
CA ARG A 207 -21.26 -27.26 -6.90
C ARG A 207 -20.70 -26.13 -6.05
N ALA A 208 -20.18 -25.06 -6.66
CA ALA A 208 -19.66 -23.90 -5.92
C ALA A 208 -20.81 -23.04 -5.36
N ILE A 209 -21.95 -23.07 -6.05
CA ILE A 209 -23.17 -22.32 -5.73
C ILE A 209 -23.94 -22.97 -4.57
N GLU A 210 -23.97 -24.30 -4.47
CA GLU A 210 -24.59 -25.01 -3.33
C GLU A 210 -24.02 -24.57 -1.97
N ASN A 211 -22.71 -24.34 -1.88
CA ASN A 211 -22.08 -23.83 -0.66
C ASN A 211 -22.38 -22.35 -0.41
N TYR A 212 -22.45 -21.54 -1.47
CA TYR A 212 -22.75 -20.12 -1.35
C TYR A 212 -24.17 -19.88 -0.80
N PHE A 213 -25.17 -20.58 -1.33
CA PHE A 213 -26.59 -20.45 -0.94
C PHE A 213 -26.98 -21.30 0.29
N SER A 214 -26.05 -21.51 1.23
CA SER A 214 -26.39 -22.17 2.49
C SER A 214 -27.07 -21.19 3.46
N PRO A 215 -28.03 -21.64 4.30
CA PRO A 215 -28.74 -20.75 5.23
C PRO A 215 -27.82 -19.94 6.15
N GLY A 216 -26.73 -20.56 6.62
CA GLY A 216 -25.74 -19.89 7.47
C GLY A 216 -24.99 -18.77 6.74
N ASN A 217 -24.56 -19.01 5.51
CA ASN A 217 -23.86 -18.01 4.71
C ASN A 217 -24.77 -16.83 4.35
N LEU A 218 -26.00 -17.11 3.93
CA LEU A 218 -26.98 -16.08 3.62
C LEU A 218 -27.36 -15.24 4.84
N THR A 219 -27.45 -15.86 6.03
CA THR A 219 -27.70 -15.12 7.28
C THR A 219 -26.55 -14.17 7.60
N ALA A 220 -25.31 -14.62 7.46
CA ALA A 220 -24.13 -13.78 7.69
C ALA A 220 -24.01 -12.63 6.67
N LEU A 221 -24.26 -12.91 5.38
CA LEU A 221 -24.29 -11.86 4.34
C LEU A 221 -25.40 -10.83 4.59
N ARG A 222 -26.57 -11.29 5.06
CA ARG A 222 -27.69 -10.41 5.45
C ARG A 222 -27.33 -9.52 6.63
N GLU A 223 -26.66 -10.05 7.65
CA GLU A 223 -26.16 -9.27 8.78
C GLU A 223 -25.16 -8.19 8.32
N LEU A 224 -24.21 -8.55 7.46
CA LEU A 224 -23.24 -7.60 6.89
C LEU A 224 -23.92 -6.48 6.11
N ALA A 225 -24.93 -6.82 5.28
CA ALA A 225 -25.68 -5.82 4.52
C ALA A 225 -26.44 -4.85 5.45
N LEU A 226 -27.18 -5.37 6.43
CA LEU A 226 -27.92 -4.56 7.41
C LEU A 226 -26.98 -3.65 8.22
N ARG A 227 -25.84 -4.18 8.67
CA ARG A 227 -24.86 -3.41 9.43
C ARG A 227 -24.27 -2.27 8.61
N ARG A 228 -23.92 -2.52 7.34
CA ARG A 228 -23.37 -1.48 6.47
C ARG A 228 -24.39 -0.38 6.19
N THR A 229 -25.64 -0.73 5.93
CA THR A 229 -26.71 0.25 5.76
C THR A 229 -26.92 1.08 7.03
N ALA A 230 -26.90 0.45 8.22
CA ALA A 230 -27.03 1.16 9.49
C ALA A 230 -25.90 2.18 9.72
N GLN A 231 -24.64 1.79 9.45
CA GLN A 231 -23.49 2.70 9.55
C GLN A 231 -23.64 3.92 8.64
N ARG A 232 -24.14 3.73 7.41
CA ARG A 232 -24.38 4.83 6.49
C ARG A 232 -25.48 5.78 6.98
N VAL A 233 -26.58 5.22 7.50
CA VAL A 233 -27.68 6.02 8.05
C VAL A 233 -27.20 6.87 9.25
N ASP A 234 -26.35 6.30 10.11
CA ASP A 234 -25.76 7.02 11.25
C ASP A 234 -24.88 8.20 10.80
N GLU A 235 -24.05 8.00 9.78
CA GLU A 235 -23.18 9.04 9.21
C GLU A 235 -24.01 10.16 8.54
N GLN A 236 -25.03 9.80 7.76
CA GLN A 236 -25.94 10.77 7.15
C GLN A 236 -26.66 11.61 8.20
N LEU A 237 -27.10 11.01 9.31
CA LEU A 237 -27.68 11.72 10.44
C LEU A 237 -26.70 12.71 11.06
N LEU A 238 -25.45 12.30 11.29
CA LEU A 238 -24.40 13.18 11.83
C LEU A 238 -24.15 14.39 10.92
N ASN A 239 -23.98 14.17 9.62
CA ASN A 239 -23.75 15.24 8.65
C ASN A 239 -24.97 16.17 8.53
N HIS A 240 -26.18 15.63 8.58
CA HIS A 240 -27.41 16.42 8.59
C HIS A 240 -27.49 17.31 9.84
N MET A 241 -27.18 16.76 11.03
CA MET A 241 -27.16 17.54 12.26
C MET A 241 -26.12 18.67 12.24
N GLN A 242 -24.90 18.38 11.75
CA GLN A 242 -23.82 19.36 11.68
C GLN A 242 -24.09 20.48 10.66
N SER A 243 -24.72 20.16 9.53
CA SER A 243 -25.09 21.14 8.49
C SER A 243 -26.29 22.00 8.91
N HIS A 244 -27.22 21.46 9.70
CA HIS A 244 -28.42 22.18 10.16
C HIS A 244 -28.26 22.79 11.56
N ALA A 245 -27.06 22.71 12.15
CA ALA A 245 -26.76 23.17 13.50
C ALA A 245 -27.75 22.65 14.55
N ILE A 246 -28.15 21.38 14.42
CA ILE A 246 -29.06 20.72 15.37
C ILE A 246 -28.24 20.33 16.60
N PRO A 247 -28.52 20.89 17.80
CA PRO A 247 -27.76 20.57 19.01
C PRO A 247 -27.98 19.10 19.42
N GLY A 248 -26.88 18.39 19.67
CA GLY A 248 -26.86 16.99 20.12
C GLY A 248 -26.84 16.83 21.66
N PRO A 249 -26.86 15.57 22.17
CA PRO A 249 -26.84 14.30 21.45
C PRO A 249 -28.24 13.74 21.09
N TRP A 250 -28.36 13.10 19.91
CA TRP A 250 -29.56 12.36 19.50
C TRP A 250 -29.46 10.89 19.94
N ALA A 251 -30.50 10.37 20.59
CA ALA A 251 -30.59 9.00 21.11
C ALA A 251 -30.65 7.84 20.07
N ALA A 252 -30.20 8.06 18.82
CA ALA A 252 -30.24 7.02 17.77
C ALA A 252 -29.18 5.92 17.95
N GLY A 253 -28.12 6.18 18.73
CA GLY A 253 -27.09 5.20 19.08
C GLY A 253 -26.31 5.59 20.33
N GLU A 254 -25.93 4.61 21.13
CA GLU A 254 -25.16 4.82 22.36
C GLU A 254 -23.67 5.01 22.05
N ARG A 255 -23.00 5.97 22.70
CA ARG A 255 -21.56 6.22 22.54
C ARG A 255 -20.93 6.57 23.89
N VAL A 256 -19.81 5.92 24.23
CA VAL A 256 -19.18 6.05 25.55
C VAL A 256 -17.85 6.81 25.48
N LEU A 257 -17.73 7.89 26.23
CA LEU A 257 -16.50 8.67 26.38
C LEU A 257 -15.87 8.41 27.75
N VAL A 258 -14.60 8.03 27.83
CA VAL A 258 -13.87 7.92 29.11
C VAL A 258 -12.77 8.97 29.20
N CYS A 259 -12.78 9.75 30.27
CA CYS A 259 -11.77 10.77 30.52
C CYS A 259 -10.55 10.15 31.21
N VAL A 260 -9.40 10.20 30.53
CA VAL A 260 -8.13 9.63 30.99
C VAL A 260 -7.20 10.71 31.53
N ASP A 261 -6.75 10.53 32.76
CA ASP A 261 -5.82 11.41 33.46
C ASP A 261 -4.73 10.61 34.19
N ALA A 262 -3.82 11.31 34.88
CA ALA A 262 -2.76 10.70 35.69
C ALA A 262 -3.19 10.35 37.13
N GLN A 263 -4.47 10.50 37.50
CA GLN A 263 -4.92 10.22 38.86
C GLN A 263 -4.90 8.72 39.18
N PRO A 264 -4.72 8.35 40.46
CA PRO A 264 -4.92 6.98 40.91
C PRO A 264 -6.30 6.44 40.48
N GLY A 265 -6.37 5.16 40.09
CA GLY A 265 -7.62 4.53 39.64
C GLY A 265 -8.01 4.78 38.18
N GLY A 266 -7.09 5.26 37.33
CA GLY A 266 -7.29 5.36 35.88
C GLY A 266 -7.65 4.02 35.21
N ALA A 267 -6.95 2.94 35.57
CA ALA A 267 -7.21 1.60 35.03
C ALA A 267 -8.62 1.08 35.35
N ALA A 268 -9.12 1.29 36.57
CA ALA A 268 -10.47 0.88 36.97
C ALA A 268 -11.55 1.60 36.14
N ARG A 269 -11.36 2.89 35.86
CA ARG A 269 -12.27 3.67 35.00
C ARG A 269 -12.33 3.14 33.57
N ILE A 270 -11.16 2.86 33.00
CA ILE A 270 -11.06 2.34 31.63
C ILE A 270 -11.77 0.98 31.54
N ARG A 271 -11.54 0.07 32.50
CA ARG A 271 -12.22 -1.23 32.54
C ARG A 271 -13.73 -1.11 32.72
N TYR A 272 -14.20 -0.13 33.49
CA TYR A 272 -15.65 0.15 33.59
C TYR A 272 -16.21 0.67 32.27
N ALA A 273 -15.53 1.63 31.63
CA ALA A 273 -15.96 2.18 30.35
C ALA A 273 -16.07 1.08 29.28
N ARG A 274 -15.11 0.14 29.24
CA ARG A 274 -15.19 -1.05 28.38
C ARG A 274 -16.43 -1.91 28.67
N ARG A 275 -16.70 -2.21 29.95
CA ARG A 275 -17.89 -2.99 30.36
C ARG A 275 -19.20 -2.28 30.01
N LEU A 276 -19.23 -0.96 30.13
CA LEU A 276 -20.39 -0.14 29.76
C LEU A 276 -20.60 -0.17 28.25
N ALA A 277 -19.53 0.01 27.47
CA ALA A 277 -19.56 -0.06 26.01
C ALA A 277 -20.04 -1.44 25.51
N ASP A 278 -19.55 -2.55 26.11
CA ASP A 278 -20.02 -3.90 25.79
C ASP A 278 -21.52 -4.09 26.04
N ARG A 279 -22.01 -3.58 27.19
CA ARG A 279 -23.42 -3.71 27.57
C ARG A 279 -24.33 -2.96 26.61
N LEU A 280 -23.90 -1.77 26.18
CA LEU A 280 -24.64 -0.91 25.26
C LEU A 280 -24.42 -1.28 23.79
N ARG A 281 -23.49 -2.20 23.50
CA ARG A 281 -22.99 -2.48 22.14
C ARG A 281 -22.56 -1.20 21.41
N ALA A 282 -21.93 -0.30 22.16
CA ALA A 282 -21.58 1.05 21.74
C ALA A 282 -20.08 1.16 21.42
N PRO A 283 -19.67 1.97 20.43
CA PRO A 283 -18.30 2.41 20.30
C PRO A 283 -17.90 3.27 21.50
N TRP A 284 -16.60 3.27 21.83
CA TRP A 284 -16.09 4.00 22.98
C TRP A 284 -14.72 4.64 22.72
N THR A 285 -14.51 5.80 23.32
CA THR A 285 -13.35 6.65 23.08
C THR A 285 -12.72 7.07 24.41
N ALA A 286 -11.39 7.01 24.48
CA ALA A 286 -10.58 7.49 25.58
C ALA A 286 -10.04 8.89 25.27
N LEU A 287 -10.56 9.88 26.00
CA LEU A 287 -10.21 11.29 25.85
C LEU A 287 -9.18 11.74 26.88
N HIS A 288 -8.08 12.30 26.41
CA HIS A 288 -7.13 13.05 27.23
C HIS A 288 -7.15 14.54 26.87
N ILE A 289 -7.15 15.41 27.87
CA ILE A 289 -7.00 16.85 27.66
C ILE A 289 -5.57 17.27 27.99
N ASP A 290 -4.84 17.68 26.96
CA ASP A 290 -3.50 18.22 27.10
C ASP A 290 -3.60 19.65 27.65
N THR A 291 -3.16 19.81 28.90
CA THR A 291 -3.13 21.10 29.60
C THR A 291 -1.69 21.56 29.78
N PRO A 292 -1.42 22.89 29.86
CA PRO A 292 -0.06 23.41 30.11
C PRO A 292 0.60 22.89 31.39
N ARG A 293 -0.18 22.29 32.31
CA ARG A 293 0.30 21.63 33.53
C ARG A 293 1.04 20.31 33.24
N LEU A 294 0.79 19.66 32.11
CA LEU A 294 1.46 18.42 31.66
C LEU A 294 2.99 18.59 31.60
N ALA A 295 3.47 19.77 31.19
CA ALA A 295 4.89 20.12 31.15
C ALA A 295 5.56 20.17 32.53
N THR A 296 4.77 20.34 33.60
CA THR A 296 5.24 20.44 35.00
C THR A 296 4.91 19.22 35.84
N MET A 297 4.25 18.21 35.27
CA MET A 297 3.91 16.98 35.99
C MET A 297 5.17 16.17 36.31
N SER A 298 5.12 15.44 37.43
CA SER A 298 6.19 14.49 37.78
C SER A 298 6.32 13.42 36.70
N GLU A 299 7.52 12.88 36.52
CA GLU A 299 7.73 11.77 35.56
C GLU A 299 6.85 10.56 35.89
N GLU A 300 6.60 10.28 37.19
CA GLU A 300 5.71 9.20 37.62
C GLU A 300 4.25 9.41 37.16
N ASP A 301 3.75 10.64 37.20
CA ASP A 301 2.40 10.97 36.75
C ASP A 301 2.28 10.85 35.22
N LYS A 302 3.33 11.25 34.47
CA LYS A 302 3.39 11.09 33.02
C LYS A 302 3.40 9.61 32.63
N ASP A 303 4.18 8.80 33.32
CA ASP A 303 4.21 7.34 33.15
C ASP A 303 2.85 6.71 33.38
N ARG A 304 2.16 7.14 34.45
CA ARG A 304 0.84 6.60 34.79
C ARG A 304 -0.21 6.95 33.73
N LEU A 305 -0.19 8.18 33.22
CA LEU A 305 -1.05 8.60 32.11
C LEU A 305 -0.79 7.76 30.86
N ALA A 306 0.48 7.58 30.47
CA ALA A 306 0.85 6.78 29.30
C ALA A 306 0.39 5.31 29.45
N ARG A 307 0.57 4.71 30.64
CA ARG A 307 0.05 3.36 30.94
C ARG A 307 -1.47 3.27 30.83
N ASN A 308 -2.20 4.27 31.32
CA ASN A 308 -3.66 4.31 31.23
C ASN A 308 -4.12 4.43 29.77
N LEU A 309 -3.51 5.30 28.97
CA LEU A 309 -3.85 5.43 27.54
C LEU A 309 -3.59 4.12 26.78
N ARG A 310 -2.42 3.49 26.97
CA ARG A 310 -2.11 2.18 26.39
C ARG A 310 -3.10 1.09 26.81
N LEU A 311 -3.56 1.09 28.07
CA LEU A 311 -4.58 0.16 28.53
C LEU A 311 -5.92 0.36 27.82
N ALA A 312 -6.31 1.61 27.56
CA ALA A 312 -7.55 1.91 26.83
C ALA A 312 -7.46 1.40 25.38
N GLU A 313 -6.34 1.65 24.70
CA GLU A 313 -6.06 1.14 23.35
C GLU A 313 -6.11 -0.39 23.29
N GLN A 314 -5.44 -1.07 24.22
CA GLN A 314 -5.43 -2.54 24.31
C GLN A 314 -6.83 -3.13 24.51
N LEU A 315 -7.75 -2.38 25.11
CA LEU A 315 -9.14 -2.78 25.31
C LEU A 315 -10.04 -2.38 24.13
N GLY A 316 -9.49 -1.77 23.09
CA GLY A 316 -10.19 -1.38 21.86
C GLY A 316 -10.90 -0.02 21.96
N ALA A 317 -10.42 0.91 22.80
CA ALA A 317 -10.86 2.30 22.75
C ALA A 317 -10.15 3.07 21.63
N GLU A 318 -10.87 3.96 20.96
CA GLU A 318 -10.25 5.01 20.16
C GLU A 318 -9.60 6.05 21.09
N ILE A 319 -8.36 6.48 20.81
CA ILE A 319 -7.67 7.49 21.64
C ILE A 319 -7.80 8.86 20.99
N THR A 320 -8.29 9.84 21.75
CA THR A 320 -8.33 11.24 21.32
C THR A 320 -7.62 12.10 22.35
N THR A 321 -6.71 12.96 21.89
CA THR A 321 -6.05 13.97 22.74
C THR A 321 -6.38 15.37 22.22
N ILE A 322 -6.92 16.22 23.08
CA ILE A 322 -7.35 17.57 22.72
C ILE A 322 -6.59 18.59 23.56
N PRO A 323 -6.01 19.65 22.96
CA PRO A 323 -5.43 20.74 23.71
C PRO A 323 -6.56 21.57 24.36
N GLY A 324 -6.51 21.76 25.67
CA GLY A 324 -7.56 22.45 26.41
C GLY A 324 -7.05 23.24 27.61
N GLN A 325 -7.75 24.32 27.94
CA GLN A 325 -7.50 25.10 29.16
C GLN A 325 -8.58 24.87 30.21
N ASN A 326 -9.82 24.66 29.78
CA ASN A 326 -10.96 24.38 30.64
C ASN A 326 -11.45 22.94 30.42
N VAL A 327 -10.88 22.03 31.21
CA VAL A 327 -11.12 20.58 31.10
C VAL A 327 -12.60 20.22 31.07
N ALA A 328 -13.44 20.83 31.91
CA ALA A 328 -14.88 20.51 31.96
C ALA A 328 -15.62 20.92 30.68
N GLN A 329 -15.43 22.17 30.24
CA GLN A 329 -16.07 22.69 29.04
C GLN A 329 -15.57 21.99 27.77
N ASP A 330 -14.27 21.70 27.70
CA ASP A 330 -13.68 21.06 26.54
C ASP A 330 -14.13 19.57 26.42
N ILE A 331 -14.32 18.86 27.55
CA ILE A 331 -14.96 17.52 27.55
C ILE A 331 -16.39 17.61 27.03
N VAL A 332 -17.21 18.51 27.59
CA VAL A 332 -18.63 18.62 27.21
C VAL A 332 -18.75 19.02 25.74
N ARG A 333 -17.98 20.01 25.28
CA ARG A 333 -17.97 20.43 23.87
C ARG A 333 -17.64 19.26 22.95
N HIS A 334 -16.57 18.52 23.26
CA HIS A 334 -16.19 17.36 22.47
C HIS A 334 -17.27 16.26 22.50
N ALA A 335 -17.86 16.03 23.66
CA ALA A 335 -18.94 15.07 23.84
C ALA A 335 -20.18 15.43 22.99
N THR A 336 -20.61 16.69 23.01
CA THR A 336 -21.75 17.18 22.23
C THR A 336 -21.48 17.17 20.72
N THR A 337 -20.31 17.63 20.27
CA THR A 337 -19.96 17.66 18.83
C THR A 337 -19.91 16.26 18.20
N ASN A 338 -19.57 15.24 18.99
CA ASN A 338 -19.43 13.85 18.52
C ASN A 338 -20.56 12.92 19.03
N ASN A 339 -21.67 13.49 19.51
CA ASN A 339 -22.85 12.77 19.99
C ASN A 339 -22.56 11.66 21.03
N PHE A 340 -21.67 11.91 21.99
CA PHE A 340 -21.46 10.99 23.10
C PHE A 340 -22.63 11.03 24.09
N THR A 341 -23.22 9.88 24.39
CA THR A 341 -24.38 9.75 25.29
C THR A 341 -23.95 9.46 26.74
N HIS A 342 -22.74 8.95 26.94
CA HIS A 342 -22.18 8.64 28.25
C HIS A 342 -20.77 9.20 28.43
N ILE A 343 -20.52 9.86 29.58
CA ILE A 343 -19.19 10.32 29.99
C ILE A 343 -18.76 9.57 31.25
N VAL A 344 -17.59 8.96 31.25
CA VAL A 344 -17.01 8.25 32.39
C VAL A 344 -15.83 9.04 32.95
N ILE A 345 -15.95 9.49 34.20
CA ILE A 345 -14.94 10.31 34.90
C ILE A 345 -14.58 9.72 36.26
N GLY A 346 -13.43 10.15 36.79
CA GLY A 346 -12.98 9.76 38.13
C GLY A 346 -13.52 10.65 39.23
N ARG A 347 -13.63 10.07 40.43
CA ARG A 347 -13.86 10.86 41.64
C ARG A 347 -12.68 11.81 41.90
N PRO A 348 -12.93 13.08 42.26
CA PRO A 348 -11.87 14.01 42.61
C PRO A 348 -11.18 13.54 43.91
N THR A 349 -9.85 13.52 43.88
CA THR A 349 -8.97 13.06 44.99
C THR A 349 -8.43 14.22 45.83
N ARG A 350 -8.85 15.47 45.59
CA ARG A 350 -8.29 16.68 46.21
C ARG A 350 -9.00 17.07 47.51
N SER A 351 -8.28 17.79 48.38
CA SER A 351 -8.80 18.34 49.65
C SER A 351 -9.82 19.46 49.42
N ARG A 352 -10.90 19.49 50.21
CA ARG A 352 -12.05 20.41 50.10
C ARG A 352 -11.69 21.90 50.02
N TRP A 353 -10.61 22.32 50.67
CA TRP A 353 -10.16 23.72 50.62
C TRP A 353 -9.57 24.12 49.26
N ARG A 354 -8.88 23.20 48.57
CA ARG A 354 -8.40 23.44 47.20
C ARG A 354 -9.53 23.43 46.18
N GLU A 355 -10.53 22.60 46.40
CA GLU A 355 -11.75 22.55 45.57
C GLU A 355 -12.53 23.88 45.62
N LEU A 356 -12.50 24.59 46.76
CA LEU A 356 -13.10 25.93 46.89
C LEU A 356 -12.34 27.01 46.10
N ILE A 357 -11.02 26.85 45.89
CA ILE A 357 -10.16 27.83 45.20
C ILE A 357 -10.06 27.54 43.70
N GLU A 358 -10.00 26.27 43.30
CA GLU A 358 -9.76 25.84 41.91
C GLU A 358 -11.02 25.31 41.19
N GLY A 359 -12.15 25.14 41.89
CA GLY A 359 -13.36 24.51 41.34
C GLY A 359 -13.34 22.97 41.37
N SER A 360 -14.46 22.35 40.99
CA SER A 360 -14.63 20.90 40.97
C SER A 360 -15.01 20.42 39.56
N LEU A 361 -14.09 19.72 38.90
CA LEU A 361 -14.27 19.18 37.54
C LEU A 361 -15.56 18.35 37.42
N THR A 362 -15.84 17.49 38.40
CA THR A 362 -17.03 16.64 38.44
C THR A 362 -18.31 17.48 38.56
N TYR A 363 -18.30 18.52 39.39
CA TYR A 363 -19.43 19.41 39.55
C TYR A 363 -19.70 20.22 38.28
N ASP A 364 -18.65 20.75 37.67
CA ASP A 364 -18.75 21.53 36.43
C ASP A 364 -19.18 20.65 35.25
N LEU A 365 -18.74 19.39 35.20
CA LEU A 365 -19.21 18.41 34.22
C LEU A 365 -20.70 18.10 34.40
N ILE A 366 -21.13 17.74 35.61
CA ILE A 366 -22.54 17.42 35.88
C ILE A 366 -23.45 18.63 35.58
N ARG A 367 -22.97 19.84 35.88
CA ARG A 367 -23.73 21.07 35.63
C ARG A 367 -23.87 21.40 34.13
N ASN A 368 -22.85 21.08 33.33
CA ASN A 368 -22.79 21.47 31.92
C ASN A 368 -23.09 20.31 30.94
N ALA A 369 -23.17 19.07 31.41
CA ALA A 369 -23.34 17.88 30.55
C ALA A 369 -24.70 17.79 29.83
N GLY A 370 -25.71 18.58 30.24
CA GLY A 370 -27.04 18.54 29.62
C GLY A 370 -27.66 17.14 29.70
N ASP A 371 -28.02 16.57 28.55
CA ASP A 371 -28.63 15.24 28.43
C ASP A 371 -27.61 14.08 28.44
N ILE A 372 -26.32 14.38 28.55
CA ILE A 372 -25.25 13.38 28.57
C ILE A 372 -25.14 12.75 29.96
N SER A 373 -25.21 11.42 30.03
CA SER A 373 -25.13 10.69 31.30
C SER A 373 -23.70 10.62 31.82
N VAL A 374 -23.43 11.26 32.97
CA VAL A 374 -22.10 11.28 33.61
C VAL A 374 -21.98 10.17 34.67
N HIS A 375 -21.05 9.24 34.45
CA HIS A 375 -20.69 8.13 35.34
C HIS A 375 -19.43 8.48 36.13
N VAL A 376 -19.53 8.55 37.47
CA VAL A 376 -18.40 8.84 38.35
C VAL A 376 -17.95 7.57 39.08
N ILE A 377 -16.70 7.16 38.88
CA ILE A 377 -16.17 5.92 39.47
C ILE A 377 -15.13 6.24 40.54
N SER A 378 -15.26 5.62 41.71
CA SER A 378 -14.22 5.55 42.72
C SER A 378 -13.27 4.41 42.43
N GLY A 379 -11.95 4.66 42.40
CA GLY A 379 -10.91 3.70 42.05
C GLY A 379 -10.66 2.59 43.10
N THR A 380 -11.69 1.96 43.64
CA THR A 380 -11.60 1.00 44.76
C THR A 380 -11.67 -0.48 44.35
N GLU A 381 -11.40 -0.83 43.09
CA GLU A 381 -11.21 -2.24 42.70
C GLU A 381 -9.71 -2.59 42.65
N ARG A 382 -9.18 -3.13 43.78
CA ARG A 382 -7.99 -4.00 43.88
C ARG A 382 -6.64 -3.53 43.28
N ASP A 383 -6.27 -2.25 43.34
CA ASP A 383 -4.88 -1.79 43.13
C ASP A 383 -4.07 -1.71 44.46
N ALA A 384 -4.50 -2.41 45.51
CA ALA A 384 -3.92 -2.30 46.86
C ALA A 384 -2.63 -3.10 47.10
N ASP A 385 -2.19 -3.96 46.17
CA ASP A 385 -1.06 -4.89 46.40
C ASP A 385 0.28 -4.45 45.76
N ALA A 386 0.36 -3.27 45.13
CA ALA A 386 1.66 -2.72 44.75
C ALA A 386 2.15 -1.74 45.84
N PRO A 387 3.22 -2.04 46.59
CA PRO A 387 3.77 -1.08 47.53
C PRO A 387 4.20 0.17 46.75
N PRO A 388 3.81 1.38 47.17
CA PRO A 388 4.25 2.59 46.49
C PRO A 388 5.76 2.69 46.69
N VAL A 389 6.53 2.49 45.62
CA VAL A 389 7.96 2.82 45.60
C VAL A 389 8.05 4.34 45.65
N ARG A 390 7.97 4.89 46.88
CA ARG A 390 8.20 6.31 47.15
C ARG A 390 9.67 6.60 47.00
N VAL A 391 10.17 6.69 45.77
CA VAL A 391 11.37 7.49 45.52
C VAL A 391 10.89 8.94 45.51
N LYS A 392 11.01 9.62 46.66
CA LYS A 392 10.94 11.08 46.67
C LYS A 392 12.07 11.57 45.77
N ALA A 393 11.77 11.89 44.52
CA ALA A 393 12.66 12.69 43.70
C ALA A 393 12.86 14.01 44.45
N ALA A 394 14.07 14.19 45.00
CA ALA A 394 14.45 15.45 45.61
C ALA A 394 14.28 16.54 44.54
N PRO A 395 13.62 17.67 44.84
CA PRO A 395 13.54 18.77 43.88
C PRO A 395 14.97 19.18 43.52
N GLU A 396 15.27 19.21 42.24
CA GLU A 396 16.55 19.66 41.68
C GLU A 396 16.83 21.06 42.23
N GLN A 397 17.74 21.16 43.20
CA GLN A 397 18.17 22.43 43.74
C GLN A 397 19.03 23.11 42.69
N LYS A 398 18.45 24.07 41.95
CA LYS A 398 19.24 24.95 41.09
C LYS A 398 20.29 25.66 41.95
N PRO A 399 21.58 25.63 41.58
CA PRO A 399 22.62 26.30 42.35
C PRO A 399 22.36 27.81 42.40
N PHE A 400 22.66 28.43 43.54
CA PHE A 400 22.49 29.87 43.74
C PHE A 400 23.42 30.64 42.80
N GLN A 401 22.88 31.23 41.73
CA GLN A 401 23.66 31.96 40.73
C GLN A 401 23.96 33.40 41.20
N ILE A 402 25.11 33.59 41.86
CA ILE A 402 25.57 34.89 42.40
C ILE A 402 25.64 35.99 41.33
N TRP A 403 26.03 35.63 40.10
CA TRP A 403 26.14 36.58 38.97
C TRP A 403 24.83 37.30 38.65
N SER A 404 23.69 36.63 38.79
CA SER A 404 22.38 37.23 38.52
C SER A 404 22.03 38.34 39.54
N TYR A 405 22.51 38.25 40.77
CA TYR A 405 22.35 39.29 41.79
C TYR A 405 23.32 40.46 41.57
N LEU A 406 24.52 40.19 41.03
CA LEU A 406 25.49 41.22 40.69
C LEU A 406 25.00 42.09 39.52
N PHE A 407 24.47 41.48 38.45
CA PHE A 407 23.85 42.20 37.34
C PHE A 407 22.63 43.01 37.79
N SER A 408 21.77 42.41 38.63
CA SER A 408 20.65 43.12 39.27
C SER A 408 21.10 44.36 40.03
N THR A 409 22.16 44.24 40.85
CA THR A 409 22.75 45.38 41.58
C THR A 409 23.27 46.46 40.64
N ALA A 410 23.92 46.08 39.54
CA ALA A 410 24.43 47.02 38.54
C ALA A 410 23.30 47.81 37.86
N TYR A 411 22.18 47.15 37.52
CA TYR A 411 21.00 47.85 36.97
C TYR A 411 20.43 48.87 37.94
N VAL A 412 20.31 48.52 39.22
CA VAL A 412 19.80 49.43 40.25
C VAL A 412 20.76 50.60 40.49
N ALA A 413 22.07 50.34 40.56
CA ALA A 413 23.07 51.38 40.72
C ALA A 413 23.08 52.37 39.54
N GLY A 414 22.98 51.86 38.31
CA GLY A 414 22.84 52.69 37.12
C GLY A 414 21.57 53.54 37.15
N ALA A 415 20.44 52.96 37.56
CA ALA A 415 19.18 53.69 37.68
C ALA A 415 19.22 54.76 38.78
N LEU A 416 19.89 54.52 39.90
CA LEU A 416 20.11 55.52 40.94
C LEU A 416 20.99 56.68 40.44
N ALA A 417 22.05 56.39 39.68
CA ALA A 417 22.91 57.42 39.09
C ALA A 417 22.15 58.29 38.08
N VAL A 418 21.34 57.67 37.20
CA VAL A 418 20.47 58.39 36.26
C VAL A 418 19.43 59.21 37.01
N SER A 419 18.83 58.66 38.06
CA SER A 419 17.83 59.37 38.89
C SER A 419 18.46 60.56 39.63
N ALA A 420 19.72 60.48 40.06
CA ALA A 420 20.43 61.58 40.70
C ALA A 420 20.69 62.77 39.76
N VAL A 421 20.92 62.50 38.47
CA VAL A 421 21.04 63.56 37.45
C VAL A 421 19.66 64.16 37.13
N LEU A 422 18.63 63.31 37.05
CA LEU A 422 17.26 63.74 36.74
C LEU A 422 16.57 64.49 37.90
N ASP A 423 16.97 64.27 39.16
CA ASP A 423 16.48 65.00 40.34
C ASP A 423 16.72 66.53 40.22
N GLN A 424 17.68 66.95 39.40
CA GLN A 424 17.92 68.38 39.13
C GLN A 424 16.85 69.03 38.25
N PHE A 425 16.05 68.23 37.54
CA PHE A 425 15.12 68.71 36.51
C PHE A 425 13.67 68.20 36.69
N LEU A 426 13.45 67.13 37.44
CA LEU A 426 12.15 66.46 37.59
C LEU A 426 11.72 66.36 39.06
N ASP A 427 10.40 66.35 39.30
CA ASP A 427 9.82 66.04 40.63
C ASP A 427 10.20 64.59 41.03
N VAL A 428 10.54 64.41 42.31
CA VAL A 428 10.89 63.13 42.97
C VAL A 428 9.88 62.02 42.65
N ARG A 429 8.60 62.37 42.46
CA ARG A 429 7.54 61.43 42.07
C ARG A 429 7.80 60.70 40.75
N ASN A 430 8.50 61.32 39.80
CA ASN A 430 8.80 60.73 38.49
C ASN A 430 10.07 59.85 38.51
N LEU A 431 10.95 60.01 39.51
CA LEU A 431 12.20 59.25 39.63
C LEU A 431 11.95 57.77 39.93
N ALA A 432 10.83 57.45 40.59
CA ALA A 432 10.41 56.07 40.86
C ALA A 432 10.23 55.23 39.59
N ILE A 433 9.89 55.85 38.44
CA ILE A 433 9.69 55.15 37.17
C ILE A 433 11.01 54.60 36.61
N VAL A 434 12.12 55.35 36.76
CA VAL A 434 13.45 54.93 36.31
C VAL A 434 13.94 53.72 37.11
N LEU A 435 13.67 53.75 38.41
CA LEU A 435 13.95 52.63 39.30
C LEU A 435 13.07 51.41 38.97
N LEU A 436 11.81 51.62 38.60
CA LEU A 436 10.89 50.57 38.18
C LEU A 436 11.37 49.88 36.91
N LEU A 437 11.91 50.65 35.97
CA LEU A 437 12.50 50.13 34.74
C LEU A 437 13.70 49.21 35.03
N SER A 438 14.52 49.51 36.04
CA SER A 438 15.67 48.65 36.39
C SER A 438 15.24 47.34 37.04
N VAL A 439 14.21 47.37 37.90
CA VAL A 439 13.58 46.17 38.47
C VAL A 439 12.96 45.31 37.37
N LEU A 440 12.26 45.93 36.41
CA LEU A 440 11.69 45.24 35.25
C LEU A 440 12.79 44.59 34.39
N THR A 441 13.87 45.32 34.12
CA THR A 441 15.02 44.82 33.34
C THR A 441 15.65 43.61 34.04
N SER A 442 15.83 43.67 35.36
CA SER A 442 16.31 42.54 36.16
C SER A 442 15.34 41.34 36.13
N ALA A 443 14.02 41.57 36.15
CA ALA A 443 13.03 40.51 36.05
C ALA A 443 13.08 39.77 34.71
N VAL A 444 13.38 40.47 33.61
CA VAL A 444 13.50 39.90 32.26
C VAL A 444 14.80 39.11 32.10
N THR A 445 15.93 39.62 32.63
CA THR A 445 17.26 39.04 32.38
C THR A 445 17.73 38.06 33.45
N CYS A 446 17.40 38.29 34.72
CA CYS A 446 17.94 37.56 35.88
C CYS A 446 16.91 36.69 36.61
N GLY A 447 15.61 36.85 36.35
CA GLY A 447 14.53 36.04 36.94
C GLY A 447 13.94 36.60 38.24
N LEU A 448 13.03 35.84 38.88
CA LEU A 448 12.20 36.31 40.00
C LEU A 448 13.00 36.77 41.22
N TRP A 449 13.89 35.93 41.74
CA TRP A 449 14.57 36.19 43.00
C TRP A 449 15.56 37.36 42.91
N PRO A 450 16.40 37.47 41.86
CA PRO A 450 17.21 38.67 41.66
C PRO A 450 16.41 39.95 41.41
N ALA A 451 15.21 39.87 40.85
CA ALA A 451 14.33 41.03 40.65
C ALA A 451 13.64 41.48 41.94
N LEU A 452 13.22 40.55 42.80
CA LEU A 452 12.74 40.86 44.16
C LEU A 452 13.85 41.52 45.00
N TYR A 453 15.08 41.01 44.86
CA TYR A 453 16.27 41.65 45.44
C TYR A 453 16.52 43.05 44.86
N ALA A 454 16.41 43.22 43.53
CA ALA A 454 16.52 44.52 42.87
C ALA A 454 15.49 45.52 43.42
N CYS A 455 14.23 45.08 43.55
CA CYS A 455 13.12 45.84 44.09
C CYS A 455 13.41 46.32 45.52
N PHE A 456 13.94 45.43 46.37
CA PHE A 456 14.28 45.76 47.75
C PHE A 456 15.39 46.81 47.84
N ILE A 457 16.49 46.62 47.11
CA ILE A 457 17.61 47.58 47.09
C ILE A 457 17.21 48.89 46.44
N SER A 458 16.41 48.84 45.38
CA SER A 458 15.89 50.01 44.69
C SER A 458 14.99 50.86 45.61
N ALA A 459 14.13 50.22 46.41
CA ALA A 459 13.32 50.92 47.41
C ALA A 459 14.16 51.55 48.53
N LEU A 460 15.18 50.84 49.03
CA LEU A 460 16.11 51.39 50.02
C LEU A 460 16.91 52.57 49.45
N GLY A 461 17.41 52.45 48.23
CA GLY A 461 18.11 53.52 47.52
C GLY A 461 17.20 54.72 47.27
N PHE A 462 15.95 54.49 46.88
CA PHE A 462 14.97 55.56 46.69
C PHE A 462 14.71 56.34 47.97
N ASN A 463 14.46 55.63 49.08
CA ASN A 463 14.22 56.24 50.39
C ASN A 463 15.45 57.01 50.89
N TYR A 464 16.65 56.44 50.75
CA TYR A 464 17.87 57.07 51.24
C TYR A 464 18.29 58.32 50.46
N PHE A 465 18.17 58.32 49.13
CA PHE A 465 18.71 59.41 48.31
C PHE A 465 17.70 60.51 47.95
N PHE A 466 16.40 60.18 47.80
CA PHE A 466 15.44 61.08 47.15
C PHE A 466 14.27 61.52 48.05
N LEU A 467 13.94 60.79 49.12
CA LEU A 467 12.89 61.19 50.07
C LEU A 467 13.45 62.08 51.18
N GLU A 468 12.68 63.08 51.60
CA GLU A 468 13.06 63.97 52.71
C GLU A 468 12.68 63.35 54.07
N PRO A 469 13.54 63.42 55.11
CA PRO A 469 14.91 63.94 55.10
C PRO A 469 15.92 63.03 54.39
N ARG A 470 16.64 63.60 53.41
CA ARG A 470 17.62 62.87 52.57
C ARG A 470 18.78 62.32 53.40
N TYR A 471 19.35 61.22 52.93
CA TYR A 471 20.43 60.46 53.56
C TYR A 471 20.09 59.84 54.92
N THR A 472 18.80 59.62 55.18
CA THR A 472 18.34 58.91 56.38
C THR A 472 17.32 57.84 55.99
N LEU A 473 17.41 56.66 56.62
CA LEU A 473 16.43 55.59 56.42
C LEU A 473 15.28 55.77 57.42
N THR A 474 14.21 56.41 57.00
CA THR A 474 13.00 56.63 57.82
C THR A 474 11.76 56.10 57.11
N ILE A 475 10.99 55.28 57.83
CA ILE A 475 9.72 54.69 57.38
C ILE A 475 8.58 55.33 58.19
N ARG A 476 8.49 56.67 58.16
CA ARG A 476 7.38 57.39 58.82
C ARG A 476 6.31 57.87 57.84
N ASP A 477 6.64 58.01 56.55
CA ASP A 477 5.69 58.49 55.55
C ASP A 477 4.91 57.36 54.86
N PRO A 478 3.57 57.48 54.75
CA PRO A 478 2.72 56.52 54.03
C PRO A 478 3.14 56.31 52.57
N GLU A 479 3.72 57.32 51.92
CA GLU A 479 4.15 57.27 50.52
C GLU A 479 5.25 56.25 50.26
N SER A 480 6.16 56.05 51.23
CA SER A 480 7.23 55.03 51.13
C SER A 480 6.67 53.60 51.11
N ILE A 481 5.61 53.35 51.89
CA ILE A 481 4.94 52.04 51.95
C ILE A 481 4.17 51.78 50.65
N VAL A 482 3.50 52.80 50.10
CA VAL A 482 2.78 52.70 48.84
C VAL A 482 3.74 52.43 47.68
N ALA A 483 4.86 53.15 47.59
CA ALA A 483 5.88 52.92 46.57
C ALA A 483 6.43 51.49 46.64
N PHE A 484 6.80 51.01 47.84
CA PHE A 484 7.27 49.64 48.05
C PHE A 484 6.24 48.59 47.60
N MET A 485 4.97 48.78 47.94
CA MET A 485 3.88 47.88 47.52
C MET A 485 3.68 47.87 46.00
N VAL A 486 3.75 49.03 45.34
CA VAL A 486 3.67 49.13 43.88
C VAL A 486 4.85 48.43 43.21
N PHE A 487 6.09 48.65 43.68
CA PHE A 487 7.26 47.95 43.16
C PHE A 487 7.16 46.43 43.35
N LEU A 488 6.68 45.97 44.51
CA LEU A 488 6.48 44.55 44.80
C LEU A 488 5.45 43.92 43.84
N VAL A 489 4.30 44.58 43.64
CA VAL A 489 3.26 44.13 42.72
C VAL A 489 3.78 44.06 41.28
N VAL A 490 4.49 45.10 40.83
CA VAL A 490 5.07 45.16 39.48
C VAL A 490 6.15 44.09 39.30
N ALA A 491 7.02 43.87 40.28
CA ALA A 491 8.03 42.81 40.24
C ALA A 491 7.42 41.41 40.16
N VAL A 492 6.35 41.14 40.91
CA VAL A 492 5.63 39.85 40.88
C VAL A 492 4.92 39.64 39.54
N ILE A 493 4.23 40.65 39.02
CA ILE A 493 3.54 40.58 37.71
C ILE A 493 4.56 40.38 36.58
N ALA A 494 5.60 41.22 36.53
CA ALA A 494 6.64 41.15 35.52
C ALA A 494 7.35 39.79 35.55
N SER A 495 7.67 39.29 36.74
CA SER A 495 8.34 38.00 36.86
C SER A 495 7.44 36.82 36.46
N ASN A 496 6.16 36.84 36.83
CA ASN A 496 5.22 35.79 36.42
C ASN A 496 5.05 35.78 34.89
N LEU A 497 4.95 36.96 34.27
CA LEU A 497 4.85 37.11 32.82
C LEU A 497 6.11 36.61 32.12
N THR A 498 7.31 37.04 32.55
CA THR A 498 8.59 36.58 31.98
C THR A 498 8.75 35.07 32.14
N ALA A 499 8.47 34.53 33.32
CA ALA A 499 8.56 33.09 33.57
C ALA A 499 7.55 32.30 32.72
N ARG A 500 6.37 32.86 32.42
CA ARG A 500 5.39 32.25 31.52
C ARG A 500 5.88 32.28 30.07
N VAL A 501 6.36 33.42 29.59
CA VAL A 501 6.86 33.59 28.20
C VAL A 501 8.09 32.71 27.94
N GLN A 502 9.06 32.67 28.85
CA GLN A 502 10.24 31.81 28.69
C GLN A 502 9.87 30.32 28.70
N ARG A 503 8.95 29.90 29.59
CA ARG A 503 8.46 28.51 29.61
C ARG A 503 7.74 28.14 28.31
N GLN A 504 6.91 29.05 27.79
CA GLN A 504 6.25 28.87 26.50
C GLN A 504 7.26 28.79 25.35
N ALA A 505 8.28 29.66 25.32
CA ALA A 505 9.30 29.68 24.27
C ALA A 505 10.14 28.39 24.25
N VAL A 506 10.54 27.86 25.41
CA VAL A 506 11.31 26.60 25.50
C VAL A 506 10.44 25.40 25.08
N ALA A 507 9.18 25.35 25.53
CA ALA A 507 8.24 24.30 25.15
C ALA A 507 7.84 24.35 23.65
N ALA A 508 7.79 25.54 23.05
CA ALA A 508 7.56 25.70 21.62
C ALA A 508 8.78 25.28 20.79
N ARG A 509 9.99 25.62 21.25
CA ARG A 509 11.24 25.31 20.54
C ARG A 509 11.60 23.82 20.56
N SER A 510 11.31 23.14 21.66
CA SER A 510 11.45 21.67 21.76
C SER A 510 10.47 20.96 20.82
N ARG A 511 9.21 21.40 20.79
CA ARG A 511 8.20 20.89 19.83
C ARG A 511 8.61 21.10 18.37
N ALA A 512 9.03 22.32 18.01
CA ALA A 512 9.44 22.63 16.64
C ALA A 512 10.59 21.73 16.16
N ARG A 513 11.59 21.46 17.01
CA ARG A 513 12.70 20.55 16.69
C ARG A 513 12.23 19.11 16.49
N ALA A 514 11.40 18.60 17.40
CA ALA A 514 10.89 17.24 17.27
C ALA A 514 10.08 17.04 15.97
N THR A 515 9.26 18.02 15.58
CA THR A 515 8.52 18.00 14.32
C THR A 515 9.44 18.07 13.10
N GLU A 516 10.46 18.94 13.13
CA GLU A 516 11.45 19.06 12.06
C GLU A 516 12.23 17.76 11.86
N ASP A 517 12.66 17.11 12.93
CA ASP A 517 13.40 15.85 12.88
C ASP A 517 12.53 14.72 12.30
N ILE A 518 11.27 14.59 12.75
CA ILE A 518 10.32 13.59 12.21
C ILE A 518 10.03 13.84 10.73
N TYR A 519 9.81 15.10 10.33
CA TYR A 519 9.58 15.46 8.92
C TYR A 519 10.79 15.12 8.05
N SER A 520 12.00 15.43 8.53
CA SER A 520 13.23 15.11 7.81
C SER A 520 13.42 13.60 7.63
N PHE A 521 13.03 12.80 8.63
CA PHE A 521 13.07 11.34 8.58
C PHE A 521 12.07 10.79 7.58
N SER A 522 10.80 11.23 7.64
CA SER A 522 9.76 10.83 6.69
C SER A 522 10.15 11.15 5.24
N LYS A 523 10.75 12.33 5.00
CA LYS A 523 11.28 12.71 3.67
C LYS A 523 12.42 11.79 3.19
N LYS A 524 13.33 11.38 4.08
CA LYS A 524 14.41 10.43 3.72
C LYS A 524 13.85 9.05 3.37
N LEU A 525 12.87 8.57 4.14
CA LEU A 525 12.19 7.29 3.87
C LEU A 525 11.43 7.32 2.54
N ALA A 526 10.78 8.43 2.21
CA ALA A 526 10.04 8.58 0.96
C ALA A 526 10.93 8.49 -0.29
N GLY A 527 12.20 8.92 -0.20
CA GLY A 527 13.17 8.90 -1.28
C GLY A 527 14.03 7.63 -1.36
N ALA A 528 13.92 6.71 -0.40
CA ALA A 528 14.66 5.45 -0.41
C ALA A 528 13.98 4.44 -1.36
N GLY A 529 14.77 3.89 -2.30
CA GLY A 529 14.27 2.96 -3.32
C GLY A 529 14.44 1.48 -2.96
N THR A 530 15.32 1.17 -2.01
CA THR A 530 15.63 -0.21 -1.60
C THR A 530 15.30 -0.45 -0.14
N LEU A 531 15.07 -1.73 0.21
CA LEU A 531 14.77 -2.13 1.58
C LEU A 531 15.96 -1.84 2.51
N ASP A 532 17.19 -2.08 2.03
CA ASP A 532 18.41 -1.87 2.81
C ASP A 532 18.62 -0.39 3.15
N ASP A 533 18.34 0.53 2.20
CA ASP A 533 18.41 1.97 2.44
C ASP A 533 17.42 2.43 3.52
N VAL A 534 16.19 1.92 3.46
CA VAL A 534 15.14 2.21 4.44
C VAL A 534 15.54 1.70 5.83
N LEU A 535 16.05 0.48 5.93
CA LEU A 535 16.45 -0.14 7.18
C LEU A 535 17.66 0.58 7.80
N TRP A 536 18.67 0.90 7.00
CA TRP A 536 19.83 1.64 7.48
C TRP A 536 19.45 3.04 7.95
N ALA A 537 18.65 3.78 7.18
CA ALA A 537 18.19 5.12 7.56
C ALA A 537 17.37 5.09 8.86
N THR A 538 16.54 4.05 9.03
CA THR A 538 15.74 3.83 10.25
C THR A 538 16.64 3.57 11.45
N ALA A 539 17.57 2.60 11.35
CA ALA A 539 18.47 2.26 12.45
C ALA A 539 19.32 3.46 12.86
N PHE A 540 19.89 4.17 11.89
CA PHE A 540 20.71 5.35 12.11
C PHE A 540 19.93 6.49 12.78
N GLN A 541 18.73 6.81 12.28
CA GLN A 541 17.94 7.93 12.81
C GLN A 541 17.44 7.64 14.23
N ILE A 542 16.91 6.44 14.49
CA ILE A 542 16.47 6.04 15.84
C ILE A 542 17.65 6.08 16.82
N ALA A 543 18.81 5.55 16.42
CA ALA A 543 20.00 5.55 17.26
C ALA A 543 20.50 6.97 17.56
N SER A 544 20.51 7.85 16.56
CA SER A 544 20.96 9.24 16.68
C SER A 544 20.04 10.08 17.57
N MET A 545 18.72 9.95 17.41
CA MET A 545 17.74 10.74 18.16
C MET A 545 17.62 10.27 19.61
N LEU A 546 17.63 8.96 19.85
CA LEU A 546 17.47 8.39 21.19
C LEU A 546 18.79 8.19 21.93
N LYS A 547 19.93 8.28 21.22
CA LYS A 547 21.28 8.00 21.75
C LYS A 547 21.39 6.59 22.33
N VAL A 548 20.88 5.61 21.60
CA VAL A 548 20.87 4.17 21.94
C VAL A 548 21.44 3.34 20.80
N ARG A 549 21.81 2.09 21.07
CA ARG A 549 22.11 1.10 20.04
C ARG A 549 20.81 0.52 19.50
N VAL A 550 20.72 0.37 18.18
CA VAL A 550 19.51 -0.10 17.50
C VAL A 550 19.87 -1.29 16.62
N VAL A 551 19.00 -2.31 16.60
CA VAL A 551 19.03 -3.40 15.64
C VAL A 551 17.64 -3.57 15.04
N LEU A 552 17.56 -3.83 13.75
CA LEU A 552 16.32 -4.10 13.03
C LEU A 552 16.35 -5.54 12.52
N LEU A 553 15.26 -6.25 12.78
CA LEU A 553 15.08 -7.61 12.34
C LEU A 553 13.78 -7.75 11.56
N LEU A 554 13.85 -8.52 10.46
CA LEU A 554 12.70 -8.82 9.60
C LEU A 554 12.50 -10.34 9.50
N PRO A 555 11.27 -10.80 9.25
CA PRO A 555 11.00 -12.21 9.02
C PRO A 555 11.51 -12.67 7.66
N GLU A 556 12.20 -13.82 7.64
CA GLU A 556 12.74 -14.48 6.46
C GLU A 556 12.60 -16.00 6.64
N SER A 557 11.88 -16.65 5.72
CA SER A 557 11.65 -18.11 5.71
C SER A 557 11.14 -18.69 7.05
N GLY A 558 10.28 -17.95 7.76
CA GLY A 558 9.71 -18.38 9.05
C GLY A 558 10.61 -18.18 10.27
N THR A 559 11.75 -17.49 10.11
CA THR A 559 12.66 -17.08 11.19
C THR A 559 12.86 -15.57 11.17
N ILE A 560 13.36 -14.96 12.26
CA ILE A 560 13.64 -13.53 12.31
C ILE A 560 15.15 -13.30 12.19
N THR A 561 15.58 -12.50 11.21
CA THR A 561 17.00 -12.28 10.89
C THR A 561 17.36 -10.81 11.04
N VAL A 562 18.59 -10.52 11.49
CA VAL A 562 19.11 -9.16 11.56
C VAL A 562 19.34 -8.63 10.15
N LYS A 563 18.78 -7.45 9.85
CA LYS A 563 18.93 -6.81 8.53
C LYS A 563 19.68 -5.49 8.60
N ALA A 564 19.61 -4.77 9.72
CA ALA A 564 20.39 -3.55 9.93
C ALA A 564 20.64 -3.29 11.41
N GLY A 565 21.68 -2.54 11.73
CA GLY A 565 21.98 -2.11 13.09
C GLY A 565 22.84 -0.86 13.12
N TYR A 566 22.74 -0.10 14.21
CA TYR A 566 23.60 1.05 14.48
C TYR A 566 23.99 1.13 15.96
N PRO A 567 25.30 1.12 16.30
CA PRO A 567 26.45 0.81 15.43
C PRO A 567 26.27 -0.55 14.71
N PRO A 568 26.90 -0.77 13.54
CA PRO A 568 26.77 -2.03 12.81
C PRO A 568 27.19 -3.19 13.72
N ASP A 569 26.23 -4.05 14.05
CA ASP A 569 26.38 -5.16 14.97
C ASP A 569 25.53 -6.32 14.49
N ASP A 570 26.20 -7.40 14.09
CA ASP A 570 25.59 -8.59 13.49
C ASP A 570 25.45 -9.74 14.50
N THR A 571 25.79 -9.51 15.78
CA THR A 571 25.80 -10.57 16.80
C THR A 571 24.70 -10.40 17.84
N LEU A 572 23.77 -11.35 17.87
CA LEU A 572 22.73 -11.46 18.90
C LEU A 572 22.90 -12.76 19.70
N ALA A 573 22.68 -12.68 21.02
CA ALA A 573 22.63 -13.87 21.86
C ALA A 573 21.34 -14.68 21.58
N GLU A 574 21.32 -15.97 21.89
CA GLU A 574 20.13 -16.82 21.70
C GLU A 574 18.89 -16.26 22.44
N ALA A 575 19.09 -15.72 23.65
CA ALA A 575 18.02 -15.08 24.42
C ALA A 575 17.45 -13.83 23.72
N ASP A 576 18.30 -13.09 23.00
CA ASP A 576 17.92 -11.90 22.24
C ASP A 576 17.13 -12.28 20.98
N ILE A 577 17.53 -13.35 20.27
CA ILE A 577 16.79 -13.88 19.12
C ILE A 577 15.42 -14.42 19.55
N ALA A 578 15.36 -15.14 20.68
CA ALA A 578 14.10 -15.64 21.23
C ALA A 578 13.13 -14.51 21.62
N ALA A 579 13.65 -13.45 22.26
CA ALA A 579 12.86 -12.28 22.61
C ALA A 579 12.36 -11.52 21.36
N ALA A 580 13.22 -11.34 20.35
CA ALA A 580 12.83 -10.72 19.08
C ALA A 580 11.73 -11.53 18.36
N ARG A 581 11.89 -12.85 18.29
CA ARG A 581 10.89 -13.75 17.69
C ARG A 581 9.56 -13.68 18.42
N TRP A 582 9.58 -13.74 19.75
CA TRP A 582 8.35 -13.63 20.54
C TRP A 582 7.66 -12.28 20.33
N ALA A 583 8.43 -11.19 20.27
CA ALA A 583 7.91 -9.84 20.05
C ALA A 583 7.20 -9.70 18.71
N TRP A 584 7.75 -10.33 17.67
CA TRP A 584 7.14 -10.42 16.34
C TRP A 584 5.85 -11.26 16.35
N GLU A 585 5.92 -12.51 16.82
CA GLU A 585 4.79 -13.46 16.78
C GLU A 585 3.59 -13.00 17.62
N HIS A 586 3.84 -12.42 18.79
CA HIS A 586 2.79 -12.02 19.74
C HIS A 586 2.40 -10.56 19.61
N ASN A 587 3.08 -9.83 18.72
CA ASN A 587 2.93 -8.40 18.55
C ASN A 587 2.92 -7.67 19.90
N ARG A 588 3.99 -7.81 20.69
CA ARG A 588 4.16 -7.23 22.03
C ARG A 588 5.64 -6.97 22.33
N ALA A 589 5.93 -6.04 23.24
CA ALA A 589 7.30 -5.80 23.69
C ALA A 589 7.87 -7.02 24.42
N ALA A 590 9.17 -7.30 24.26
CA ALA A 590 9.86 -8.38 24.96
C ALA A 590 11.30 -7.98 25.32
N GLY A 591 11.89 -8.69 26.27
CA GLY A 591 13.29 -8.49 26.65
C GLY A 591 13.47 -7.50 27.79
N ARG A 592 14.57 -6.76 27.76
CA ARG A 592 15.01 -5.89 28.85
C ARG A 592 13.96 -4.83 29.21
N GLY A 593 13.39 -4.93 30.41
CA GLY A 593 12.39 -3.97 30.92
C GLY A 593 10.95 -4.24 30.44
N ALA A 594 10.71 -5.33 29.71
CA ALA A 594 9.37 -5.83 29.41
C ALA A 594 8.93 -6.91 30.42
N ASP A 595 7.63 -7.15 30.54
CA ASP A 595 7.06 -8.19 31.41
C ASP A 595 7.34 -9.62 30.90
N THR A 596 7.82 -9.75 29.66
CA THR A 596 8.04 -11.02 28.96
C THR A 596 9.48 -11.19 28.52
N LEU A 597 10.05 -12.38 28.81
CA LEU A 597 11.44 -12.76 28.50
C LEU A 597 12.50 -11.74 28.99
N PRO A 598 12.53 -11.34 30.28
CA PRO A 598 13.41 -10.28 30.79
C PRO A 598 14.91 -10.61 30.75
N GLY A 599 15.28 -11.85 30.43
CA GLY A 599 16.67 -12.31 30.34
C GLY A 599 17.43 -11.84 29.09
N ALA A 600 16.74 -11.23 28.11
CA ALA A 600 17.38 -10.63 26.95
C ALA A 600 18.10 -9.32 27.32
N LYS A 601 19.20 -9.01 26.62
CA LYS A 601 19.98 -7.79 26.89
C LYS A 601 19.31 -6.55 26.31
N ARG A 602 18.54 -6.71 25.22
CA ARG A 602 17.88 -5.63 24.50
C ARG A 602 16.39 -5.59 24.79
N LEU A 603 15.77 -4.42 24.62
CA LEU A 603 14.32 -4.27 24.55
C LEU A 603 13.88 -4.41 23.09
N TYR A 604 13.03 -5.39 22.81
CA TYR A 604 12.46 -5.63 21.49
C TYR A 604 11.04 -5.10 21.39
N LEU A 605 10.78 -4.32 20.36
CA LEU A 605 9.49 -3.72 20.07
C LEU A 605 9.09 -4.06 18.62
N PRO A 606 7.86 -4.55 18.38
CA PRO A 606 7.40 -4.84 17.03
C PRO A 606 7.21 -3.56 16.22
N LEU A 607 7.64 -3.59 14.96
CA LEU A 607 7.30 -2.61 13.93
C LEU A 607 5.96 -3.01 13.32
N ARG A 608 4.94 -2.17 13.46
CA ARG A 608 3.55 -2.52 13.13
C ARG A 608 3.00 -1.62 12.04
N THR A 609 2.24 -2.23 11.16
CA THR A 609 1.26 -1.55 10.31
C THR A 609 -0.14 -2.02 10.72
N GLY A 610 -1.21 -1.37 10.24
CA GLY A 610 -2.58 -1.61 10.71
C GLY A 610 -3.09 -3.06 10.62
N ARG A 611 -2.35 -3.99 9.98
CA ARG A 611 -2.72 -5.40 9.81
C ARG A 611 -1.85 -6.37 10.61
N THR A 612 -0.52 -6.18 10.68
CA THR A 612 0.43 -7.16 11.27
C THR A 612 1.77 -6.53 11.69
N ALA A 613 2.55 -7.24 12.52
CA ALA A 613 3.95 -6.89 12.77
C ALA A 613 4.82 -7.32 11.58
N ILE A 614 5.47 -6.36 10.93
CA ILE A 614 6.32 -6.62 9.76
C ILE A 614 7.78 -6.87 10.12
N GLY A 615 8.16 -6.57 11.36
CA GLY A 615 9.52 -6.67 11.87
C GLY A 615 9.63 -6.30 13.33
N VAL A 616 10.85 -6.22 13.84
CA VAL A 616 11.14 -5.87 15.23
C VAL A 616 12.34 -4.95 15.31
N VAL A 617 12.24 -3.92 16.14
CA VAL A 617 13.35 -3.06 16.54
C VAL A 617 13.84 -3.45 17.93
N GLY A 618 15.13 -3.73 18.05
CA GLY A 618 15.83 -3.99 19.31
C GLY A 618 16.62 -2.77 19.76
N LEU A 619 16.50 -2.40 21.03
CA LEU A 619 17.15 -1.23 21.62
C LEU A 619 18.02 -1.61 22.81
N ASP A 620 19.20 -0.99 22.91
CA ASP A 620 20.11 -1.21 24.03
C ASP A 620 20.92 0.05 24.41
N ASN A 621 21.33 0.14 25.68
CA ASN A 621 22.20 1.19 26.19
C ASN A 621 23.06 0.68 27.37
N ASP A 622 24.16 1.39 27.66
CA ASP A 622 25.10 1.02 28.74
C ASP A 622 24.63 1.47 30.14
N LYS A 623 23.47 2.12 30.26
CA LYS A 623 22.95 2.65 31.54
C LYS A 623 22.18 1.58 32.30
N GLN A 624 22.26 1.56 33.62
CA GLN A 624 21.37 0.73 34.46
C GLN A 624 20.03 1.46 34.69
N GLY A 625 18.90 0.77 34.53
CA GLY A 625 17.55 1.34 34.65
C GLY A 625 16.73 1.32 33.34
N PRO A 626 15.61 2.09 33.27
CA PRO A 626 14.77 2.18 32.08
C PRO A 626 15.57 2.67 30.87
N LEU A 627 15.40 1.99 29.73
CA LEU A 627 16.13 2.29 28.48
C LEU A 627 15.79 3.66 27.90
N LEU A 628 14.53 4.09 28.02
CA LEU A 628 13.97 5.30 27.42
C LEU A 628 13.18 6.08 28.46
N THR A 629 13.18 7.41 28.34
CA THR A 629 12.20 8.26 29.01
C THR A 629 10.85 8.19 28.30
N PRO A 630 9.74 8.62 28.92
CA PRO A 630 8.42 8.57 28.28
C PRO A 630 8.31 9.44 27.03
N GLU A 631 9.03 10.56 27.02
CA GLU A 631 9.15 11.42 25.85
C GLU A 631 9.92 10.72 24.73
N GLN A 632 11.03 10.06 25.06
CA GLN A 632 11.79 9.24 24.11
C GLN A 632 10.98 8.05 23.59
N GLN A 633 10.11 7.48 24.41
CA GLN A 633 9.28 6.37 23.99
C GLN A 633 8.17 6.78 23.03
N ARG A 634 7.53 7.95 23.25
CA ARG A 634 6.59 8.51 22.25
C ARG A 634 7.27 8.82 20.92
N LEU A 635 8.50 9.35 20.99
CA LEU A 635 9.30 9.61 19.79
C LEU A 635 9.65 8.31 19.07
N LEU A 636 10.04 7.26 19.81
CA LEU A 636 10.29 5.95 19.24
C LEU A 636 9.04 5.38 18.57
N ASP A 637 7.89 5.43 19.24
CA ASP A 637 6.62 4.92 18.71
C ASP A 637 6.33 5.60 17.36
N ALA A 638 6.46 6.93 17.27
CA ALA A 638 6.30 7.68 16.01
C ALA A 638 7.32 7.33 14.92
N LEU A 639 8.60 7.12 15.28
CA LEU A 639 9.64 6.72 14.32
C LEU A 639 9.44 5.28 13.84
N ALA A 640 9.02 4.37 14.73
CA ALA A 640 8.71 2.98 14.44
C ALA A 640 7.52 2.86 13.50
N ASP A 641 6.47 3.65 13.68
CA ASP A 641 5.30 3.67 12.80
C ASP A 641 5.67 4.15 11.38
N GLN A 642 6.44 5.25 11.28
CA GLN A 642 6.92 5.74 9.98
C GLN A 642 7.84 4.73 9.27
N ALA A 643 8.73 4.10 10.02
CA ALA A 643 9.60 3.05 9.50
C ALA A 643 8.78 1.83 9.04
N ALA A 644 7.76 1.43 9.81
CA ALA A 644 6.94 0.28 9.48
C ALA A 644 6.20 0.50 8.15
N VAL A 645 5.56 1.65 7.97
CA VAL A 645 4.88 2.01 6.72
C VAL A 645 5.86 2.02 5.54
N ALA A 646 7.07 2.55 5.71
CA ALA A 646 8.07 2.60 4.66
C ALA A 646 8.59 1.19 4.26
N ILE A 647 8.88 0.34 5.25
CA ILE A 647 9.33 -1.04 5.03
C ILE A 647 8.23 -1.84 4.30
N GLU A 648 6.98 -1.75 4.77
CA GLU A 648 5.84 -2.44 4.15
C GLU A 648 5.64 -1.98 2.71
N ARG A 649 5.71 -0.66 2.45
CA ARG A 649 5.60 -0.11 1.09
C ARG A 649 6.67 -0.70 0.17
N VAL A 650 7.94 -0.73 0.57
CA VAL A 650 9.02 -1.26 -0.27
C VAL A 650 8.85 -2.76 -0.52
N GLN A 651 8.44 -3.53 0.49
CA GLN A 651 8.14 -4.96 0.34
C GLN A 651 6.97 -5.21 -0.62
N LEU A 652 5.87 -4.45 -0.49
CA LEU A 652 4.71 -4.55 -1.38
C LEU A 652 5.06 -4.22 -2.83
N VAL A 653 5.90 -3.21 -3.06
CA VAL A 653 6.39 -2.89 -4.42
C VAL A 653 7.19 -4.06 -4.99
N ALA A 654 8.11 -4.63 -4.21
CA ALA A 654 8.88 -5.79 -4.63
C ALA A 654 8.00 -7.03 -4.91
N ASP A 655 6.97 -7.26 -4.10
CA ASP A 655 6.00 -8.35 -4.31
C ASP A 655 5.17 -8.17 -5.57
N VAL A 656 4.73 -6.94 -5.86
CA VAL A 656 4.00 -6.62 -7.10
C VAL A 656 4.90 -6.83 -8.32
N ASP A 657 6.16 -6.41 -8.27
CA ASP A 657 7.09 -6.59 -9.38
C ASP A 657 7.40 -8.07 -9.62
N ARG A 658 7.56 -8.87 -8.56
CA ARG A 658 7.70 -10.33 -8.68
C ARG A 658 6.44 -10.98 -9.28
N ALA A 659 5.25 -10.60 -8.80
CA ALA A 659 3.99 -11.13 -9.33
C ALA A 659 3.77 -10.77 -10.81
N LYS A 660 4.21 -9.57 -11.24
CA LYS A 660 4.19 -9.18 -12.67
C LYS A 660 5.10 -10.07 -13.50
N LEU A 661 6.34 -10.31 -13.05
CA LEU A 661 7.28 -11.18 -13.76
C LEU A 661 6.74 -12.61 -13.89
N GLU A 662 6.16 -13.17 -12.83
CA GLU A 662 5.50 -14.48 -12.86
C GLU A 662 4.32 -14.51 -13.84
N ALA A 663 3.46 -13.48 -13.81
CA ALA A 663 2.33 -13.38 -14.72
C ALA A 663 2.75 -13.21 -16.19
N GLU A 664 3.85 -12.51 -16.46
CA GLU A 664 4.43 -12.40 -17.81
C GLU A 664 4.97 -13.74 -18.29
N ALA A 665 5.69 -14.48 -17.44
CA ALA A 665 6.17 -15.83 -17.75
C ALA A 665 5.02 -16.79 -18.07
N ASP A 666 3.94 -16.77 -17.27
CA ASP A 666 2.75 -17.61 -17.51
C ASP A 666 2.00 -17.22 -18.79
N ARG A 667 1.93 -15.92 -19.13
CA ARG A 667 1.35 -15.45 -20.39
C ARG A 667 2.16 -15.92 -21.59
N LEU A 668 3.49 -15.80 -21.54
CA LEU A 668 4.38 -16.29 -22.59
C LEU A 668 4.21 -17.80 -22.78
N ARG A 669 4.23 -18.58 -21.69
CA ARG A 669 4.00 -20.03 -21.72
C ARG A 669 2.65 -20.40 -22.34
N SER A 670 1.59 -19.68 -21.98
CA SER A 670 0.24 -19.91 -22.52
C SER A 670 0.13 -19.57 -24.01
N ALA A 671 0.78 -18.48 -24.45
CA ALA A 671 0.82 -18.09 -25.85
C ALA A 671 1.55 -19.14 -26.70
N LEU A 672 2.68 -19.66 -26.21
CA LEU A 672 3.44 -20.73 -26.87
C LEU A 672 2.59 -22.00 -27.03
N LEU A 673 1.93 -22.46 -25.97
CA LEU A 673 1.05 -23.65 -26.01
C LEU A 673 -0.12 -23.48 -27.01
N THR A 674 -0.67 -22.27 -27.09
CA THR A 674 -1.77 -21.96 -28.03
C THR A 674 -1.28 -22.01 -29.48
N SER A 675 -0.10 -21.46 -29.77
CA SER A 675 0.51 -21.52 -31.11
C SER A 675 0.81 -22.96 -31.53
N ILE A 676 1.42 -23.76 -30.65
CA ILE A 676 1.71 -25.17 -30.91
C ILE A 676 0.43 -25.94 -31.23
N SER A 677 -0.66 -25.69 -30.48
CA SER A 677 -1.95 -26.35 -30.70
C SER A 677 -2.53 -26.03 -32.09
N HIS A 678 -2.40 -24.78 -32.55
CA HIS A 678 -2.87 -24.36 -33.88
C HIS A 678 -2.07 -25.04 -35.01
N ASP A 679 -0.76 -25.10 -34.87
CA ASP A 679 0.14 -25.66 -35.89
C ASP A 679 0.04 -27.19 -36.00
N LEU A 680 -0.38 -27.88 -34.93
CA LEU A 680 -0.75 -29.30 -34.97
C LEU A 680 -2.13 -29.55 -35.60
N LYS A 681 -3.10 -28.67 -35.34
CA LYS A 681 -4.50 -28.87 -35.79
C LYS A 681 -4.65 -28.77 -37.31
N THR A 682 -3.86 -27.91 -37.95
CA THR A 682 -3.92 -27.67 -39.41
C THR A 682 -3.59 -28.91 -40.25
N PRO A 683 -2.41 -29.57 -40.10
CA PRO A 683 -2.10 -30.80 -40.84
C PRO A 683 -3.05 -31.95 -40.44
N LEU A 684 -3.45 -32.03 -39.17
CA LEU A 684 -4.38 -33.06 -38.70
C LEU A 684 -5.76 -32.94 -39.38
N ALA A 685 -6.27 -31.71 -39.56
CA ALA A 685 -7.53 -31.47 -40.26
C ALA A 685 -7.45 -31.87 -41.74
N ALA A 686 -6.32 -31.58 -42.42
CA ALA A 686 -6.09 -32.00 -43.80
C ALA A 686 -6.03 -33.54 -43.94
N ILE A 687 -5.30 -34.22 -43.04
CA ILE A 687 -5.25 -35.69 -42.98
C ILE A 687 -6.65 -36.28 -42.77
N MET A 688 -7.39 -35.76 -41.79
CA MET A 688 -8.75 -36.22 -41.50
C MET A 688 -9.72 -35.99 -42.66
N GLY A 689 -9.64 -34.83 -43.33
CA GLY A 689 -10.48 -34.51 -44.48
C GLY A 689 -10.19 -35.41 -45.68
N ALA A 690 -8.91 -35.61 -46.01
CA ALA A 690 -8.51 -36.48 -47.12
C ALA A 690 -8.82 -37.96 -46.84
N ALA A 691 -8.53 -38.44 -45.63
CA ALA A 691 -8.84 -39.81 -45.22
C ALA A 691 -10.36 -40.07 -45.11
N GLY A 692 -11.13 -39.10 -44.62
CA GLY A 692 -12.60 -39.17 -44.57
C GLY A 692 -13.21 -39.25 -45.96
N THR A 693 -12.75 -38.40 -46.89
CA THR A 693 -13.19 -38.42 -48.29
C THR A 693 -12.87 -39.74 -48.98
N LEU A 694 -11.66 -40.29 -48.74
CA LEU A 694 -11.29 -41.62 -49.22
C LEU A 694 -12.17 -42.72 -48.61
N LYS A 695 -12.50 -42.65 -47.32
CA LYS A 695 -13.34 -43.65 -46.65
C LYS A 695 -14.78 -43.66 -47.18
N GLU A 696 -15.36 -42.49 -47.44
CA GLU A 696 -16.78 -42.33 -47.73
C GLU A 696 -17.08 -42.41 -49.24
N PHE A 697 -16.17 -41.93 -50.10
CA PHE A 697 -16.39 -41.81 -51.54
C PHE A 697 -15.39 -42.59 -52.43
N ALA A 698 -14.52 -43.44 -51.87
CA ALA A 698 -13.53 -44.23 -52.63
C ALA A 698 -14.05 -44.96 -53.90
N PRO A 699 -15.27 -45.54 -53.92
CA PRO A 699 -15.79 -46.22 -55.11
C PRO A 699 -16.19 -45.26 -56.24
N ALA A 700 -16.51 -44.00 -55.91
CA ALA A 700 -17.00 -42.99 -56.84
C ALA A 700 -15.90 -42.03 -57.35
N LEU A 701 -14.69 -42.10 -56.75
CA LEU A 701 -13.57 -41.23 -57.10
C LEU A 701 -12.73 -41.81 -58.25
N PRO A 702 -12.34 -40.98 -59.24
CA PRO A 702 -11.31 -41.31 -60.20
C PRO A 702 -10.01 -41.80 -59.52
N GLU A 703 -9.27 -42.69 -60.18
CA GLU A 703 -8.01 -43.22 -59.64
C GLU A 703 -6.98 -42.12 -59.35
N LYS A 704 -6.96 -41.07 -60.19
CA LYS A 704 -6.10 -39.90 -60.03
C LYS A 704 -6.40 -39.13 -58.72
N ASP A 705 -7.68 -38.84 -58.46
CA ASP A 705 -8.09 -38.08 -57.27
C ASP A 705 -7.85 -38.89 -55.99
N ARG A 706 -7.99 -40.22 -56.06
CA ARG A 706 -7.65 -41.14 -54.98
C ARG A 706 -6.16 -41.10 -54.65
N ALA A 707 -5.30 -41.09 -55.67
CA ALA A 707 -3.85 -40.99 -55.51
C ALA A 707 -3.44 -39.62 -54.92
N GLU A 708 -4.11 -38.54 -55.32
CA GLU A 708 -3.87 -37.19 -54.79
C GLU A 708 -4.28 -37.05 -53.32
N LEU A 709 -5.45 -37.58 -52.93
CA LEU A 709 -5.88 -37.61 -51.53
C LEU A 709 -4.95 -38.47 -50.66
N LEU A 710 -4.50 -39.62 -51.17
CA LEU A 710 -3.54 -40.48 -50.46
C LEU A 710 -2.18 -39.78 -50.30
N SER A 711 -1.71 -39.12 -51.35
CA SER A 711 -0.48 -38.30 -51.32
C SER A 711 -0.58 -37.18 -50.28
N THR A 712 -1.75 -36.54 -50.16
CA THR A 712 -2.03 -35.50 -49.16
C THR A 712 -1.95 -36.06 -47.73
N VAL A 713 -2.51 -37.26 -47.49
CA VAL A 713 -2.43 -37.92 -46.17
C VAL A 713 -0.98 -38.21 -45.81
N VAL A 714 -0.19 -38.77 -46.74
CA VAL A 714 1.22 -39.10 -46.50
C VAL A 714 2.05 -37.84 -46.25
N SER A 715 1.93 -36.84 -47.12
CA SER A 715 2.75 -35.62 -47.04
C SER A 715 2.47 -34.80 -45.76
N GLU A 716 1.20 -34.66 -45.36
CA GLU A 716 0.85 -33.98 -44.11
C GLU A 716 1.23 -34.81 -42.87
N SER A 717 1.20 -36.14 -42.94
CA SER A 717 1.66 -37.02 -41.84
C SER A 717 3.17 -36.90 -41.63
N GLU A 718 3.96 -36.91 -42.70
CA GLU A 718 5.39 -36.68 -42.63
C GLU A 718 5.72 -35.27 -42.13
N ARG A 719 4.95 -34.27 -42.56
CA ARG A 719 5.08 -32.89 -42.09
C ARG A 719 4.81 -32.77 -40.59
N LEU A 720 3.76 -33.42 -40.10
CA LEU A 720 3.43 -33.47 -38.68
C LEU A 720 4.53 -34.18 -37.88
N ASN A 721 5.06 -35.30 -38.37
CA ASN A 721 6.14 -36.03 -37.71
C ASN A 721 7.41 -35.18 -37.61
N ARG A 722 7.79 -34.47 -38.69
CA ARG A 722 8.91 -33.50 -38.66
C ARG A 722 8.67 -32.38 -37.65
N PHE A 723 7.44 -31.87 -37.55
CA PHE A 723 7.12 -30.83 -36.57
C PHE A 723 7.26 -31.31 -35.12
N ILE A 724 6.77 -32.51 -34.80
CA ILE A 724 6.89 -33.10 -33.47
C ILE A 724 8.36 -33.36 -33.12
N ALA A 725 9.15 -33.90 -34.05
CA ALA A 725 10.58 -34.11 -33.85
C ALA A 725 11.31 -32.78 -33.55
N ASN A 726 11.07 -31.75 -34.36
CA ASN A 726 11.65 -30.42 -34.14
C ASN A 726 11.24 -29.80 -32.80
N LEU A 727 10.00 -30.01 -32.36
CA LEU A 727 9.53 -29.54 -31.05
C LEU A 727 10.24 -30.25 -29.90
N LEU A 728 10.40 -31.58 -29.99
CA LEU A 728 11.12 -32.36 -28.98
C LEU A 728 12.60 -31.96 -28.92
N ASP A 729 13.25 -31.77 -30.06
CA ASP A 729 14.63 -31.30 -30.13
C ASP A 729 14.78 -29.94 -29.46
N MET A 730 13.86 -29.00 -29.71
CA MET A 730 13.86 -27.69 -29.04
C MET A 730 13.73 -27.81 -27.52
N THR A 731 12.80 -28.64 -27.03
CA THR A 731 12.62 -28.83 -25.58
C THR A 731 13.85 -29.44 -24.91
N ARG A 732 14.59 -30.31 -25.61
CA ARG A 732 15.85 -30.88 -25.11
C ARG A 732 16.98 -29.84 -25.07
N ILE A 733 17.02 -28.92 -26.04
CA ILE A 733 17.98 -27.80 -26.06
C ILE A 733 17.68 -26.83 -24.91
N GLU A 734 16.42 -26.37 -24.76
CA GLU A 734 16.04 -25.38 -23.74
C GLU A 734 16.20 -25.90 -22.31
N SER A 735 15.99 -27.20 -22.09
CA SER A 735 16.18 -27.83 -20.78
C SER A 735 17.64 -28.15 -20.45
N GLY A 736 18.57 -27.94 -21.40
CA GLY A 736 19.97 -28.34 -21.26
C GLY A 736 20.18 -29.86 -21.20
N ALA A 737 19.14 -30.66 -21.50
CA ALA A 737 19.16 -32.12 -21.42
C ALA A 737 19.75 -32.81 -22.67
N MET A 738 20.33 -32.04 -23.58
CA MET A 738 20.98 -32.54 -24.80
C MET A 738 22.47 -32.79 -24.54
N GLU A 739 22.87 -34.05 -24.53
CA GLU A 739 24.28 -34.45 -24.49
C GLU A 739 24.70 -35.00 -25.87
N PRO A 740 25.53 -34.28 -26.65
CA PRO A 740 26.00 -34.76 -27.95
C PRO A 740 26.88 -36.01 -27.81
N ASN A 741 26.66 -37.00 -28.68
CA ASN A 741 27.52 -38.19 -28.73
C ASN A 741 28.78 -37.90 -29.55
N TYR A 742 29.78 -37.32 -28.89
CA TYR A 742 31.00 -36.85 -29.55
C TYR A 742 31.89 -37.98 -30.10
N ALA A 743 32.24 -37.86 -31.38
CA ALA A 743 33.27 -38.65 -32.03
C ALA A 743 34.09 -37.79 -33.01
N LEU A 744 35.30 -38.25 -33.37
CA LEU A 744 36.13 -37.59 -34.37
C LEU A 744 35.64 -37.97 -35.77
N HIS A 745 35.24 -36.97 -36.55
CA HIS A 745 34.74 -37.16 -37.91
C HIS A 745 35.35 -36.15 -38.89
N TYR A 746 35.52 -36.58 -40.14
CA TYR A 746 35.81 -35.68 -41.25
C TYR A 746 34.53 -34.94 -41.65
N VAL A 747 34.62 -33.62 -41.75
CA VAL A 747 33.48 -32.77 -42.14
C VAL A 747 32.95 -33.13 -43.53
N GLY A 748 33.85 -33.49 -44.45
CA GLY A 748 33.49 -33.91 -45.81
C GLY A 748 32.53 -35.11 -45.84
N ASP A 749 32.71 -36.10 -44.95
CA ASP A 749 31.85 -37.29 -44.89
C ASP A 749 30.42 -36.93 -44.48
N ILE A 750 30.29 -36.03 -43.50
CA ILE A 750 28.99 -35.61 -42.99
C ILE A 750 28.29 -34.68 -43.99
N VAL A 751 29.03 -33.79 -44.65
CA VAL A 751 28.48 -32.99 -45.76
C VAL A 751 28.01 -33.90 -46.90
N GLY A 752 28.78 -34.94 -47.24
CA GLY A 752 28.37 -35.95 -48.21
C GLY A 752 27.07 -36.64 -47.81
N SER A 753 26.93 -37.08 -46.55
CA SER A 753 25.70 -37.68 -46.02
C SER A 753 24.51 -36.71 -46.11
N ALA A 754 24.69 -35.46 -45.67
CA ALA A 754 23.66 -34.43 -45.69
C ALA A 754 23.19 -34.10 -47.12
N LEU A 755 24.11 -34.00 -48.09
CA LEU A 755 23.79 -33.76 -49.50
C LEU A 755 23.04 -34.93 -50.12
N ASN A 756 23.44 -36.17 -49.80
CA ASN A 756 22.77 -37.37 -50.31
C ASN A 756 21.33 -37.45 -49.79
N ARG A 757 21.12 -37.10 -48.50
CA ARG A 757 19.80 -36.99 -47.90
C ARG A 757 18.96 -35.83 -48.47
N ALA A 758 19.61 -34.73 -48.84
CA ALA A 758 18.95 -33.55 -49.41
C ALA A 758 18.67 -33.67 -50.92
N GLN A 759 19.08 -34.75 -51.59
CA GLN A 759 19.01 -34.90 -53.05
C GLN A 759 17.61 -34.65 -53.63
N THR A 760 16.55 -35.08 -52.93
CA THR A 760 15.17 -34.89 -53.40
C THR A 760 14.71 -33.44 -53.32
N ILE A 761 15.20 -32.67 -52.34
CA ILE A 761 14.82 -31.26 -52.15
C ILE A 761 15.72 -30.31 -52.94
N THR A 762 16.93 -30.73 -53.31
CA THR A 762 17.88 -29.94 -54.10
C THR A 762 17.86 -30.26 -55.60
N VAL A 763 16.94 -31.11 -56.08
CA VAL A 763 16.88 -31.61 -57.46
C VAL A 763 16.80 -30.50 -58.52
N GLU A 764 16.20 -29.35 -58.18
CA GLU A 764 16.07 -28.19 -59.08
C GLU A 764 17.26 -27.23 -59.01
N HIS A 765 18.30 -27.52 -58.22
CA HIS A 765 19.44 -26.64 -57.99
C HIS A 765 20.77 -27.29 -58.36
N THR A 766 21.73 -26.47 -58.77
CA THR A 766 23.11 -26.93 -59.03
C THR A 766 23.90 -26.89 -57.72
N ILE A 767 24.39 -28.03 -57.24
CA ILE A 767 25.20 -28.11 -56.02
C ILE A 767 26.68 -27.98 -56.36
N GLU A 768 27.36 -27.00 -55.75
CA GLU A 768 28.80 -26.81 -55.85
C GLU A 768 29.46 -27.08 -54.49
N THR A 769 30.45 -27.98 -54.45
CA THR A 769 31.16 -28.32 -53.21
C THR A 769 32.64 -28.03 -53.33
N ASP A 770 33.16 -27.19 -52.45
CA ASP A 770 34.58 -26.85 -52.33
C ASP A 770 35.06 -27.14 -50.89
N ILE A 771 35.30 -28.43 -50.62
CA ILE A 771 35.70 -28.93 -49.31
C ILE A 771 37.04 -29.65 -49.46
N PRO A 772 38.15 -29.06 -48.96
CA PRO A 772 39.47 -29.68 -49.02
C PRO A 772 39.51 -31.02 -48.28
N ALA A 773 40.20 -32.01 -48.85
CA ALA A 773 40.33 -33.34 -48.26
C ALA A 773 41.26 -33.39 -47.03
N ASP A 774 42.08 -32.34 -46.83
CA ASP A 774 43.07 -32.19 -45.77
C ASP A 774 42.55 -31.43 -44.54
N LEU A 775 41.23 -31.20 -44.44
CA LEU A 775 40.63 -30.58 -43.26
C LEU A 775 40.83 -31.46 -42.01
N PRO A 776 41.13 -30.85 -40.83
CA PRO A 776 41.28 -31.57 -39.58
C PRO A 776 39.95 -32.22 -39.16
N MET A 777 40.03 -33.37 -38.49
CA MET A 777 38.85 -34.00 -37.89
C MET A 777 38.27 -33.13 -36.78
N LEU A 778 36.94 -33.05 -36.72
CA LEU A 778 36.22 -32.35 -35.68
C LEU A 778 35.64 -33.33 -34.67
N ARG A 779 35.63 -32.94 -33.39
CA ARG A 779 34.94 -33.67 -32.34
C ARG A 779 33.49 -33.18 -32.28
N LEU A 780 32.56 -33.95 -32.84
CA LEU A 780 31.15 -33.58 -32.96
C LEU A 780 30.24 -34.82 -32.91
N ASP A 781 28.93 -34.60 -32.80
CA ASP A 781 27.92 -35.65 -33.03
C ASP A 781 27.53 -35.63 -34.52
N PRO A 782 27.80 -36.71 -35.28
CA PRO A 782 27.54 -36.73 -36.71
C PRO A 782 26.05 -36.59 -37.05
N VAL A 783 25.14 -37.08 -36.19
CA VAL A 783 23.70 -37.03 -36.43
C VAL A 783 23.17 -35.62 -36.25
N LEU A 784 23.56 -34.95 -35.17
CA LEU A 784 23.14 -33.57 -34.89
C LEU A 784 23.74 -32.59 -35.91
N PHE A 785 25.00 -32.80 -36.31
CA PHE A 785 25.66 -31.97 -37.31
C PHE A 785 25.05 -32.17 -38.70
N GLU A 786 24.78 -33.41 -39.13
CA GLU A 786 24.06 -33.69 -40.38
C GLU A 786 22.67 -33.04 -40.37
N GLN A 787 21.94 -33.11 -39.26
CA GLN A 787 20.62 -32.51 -39.12
C GLN A 787 20.67 -30.98 -39.22
N ALA A 788 21.68 -30.33 -38.60
CA ALA A 788 21.88 -28.90 -38.73
C ALA A 788 22.17 -28.49 -40.18
N LEU A 789 22.99 -29.26 -40.90
CA LEU A 789 23.28 -29.04 -42.32
C LEU A 789 22.06 -29.28 -43.21
N PHE A 790 21.30 -30.35 -42.97
CA PHE A 790 20.07 -30.62 -43.69
C PHE A 790 19.08 -29.46 -43.56
N ASN A 791 18.92 -28.88 -42.37
CA ASN A 791 18.07 -27.71 -42.16
C ASN A 791 18.56 -26.47 -42.94
N LEU A 792 19.87 -26.26 -43.05
CA LEU A 792 20.44 -25.16 -43.84
C LEU A 792 20.23 -25.39 -45.35
N LEU A 793 20.43 -26.62 -45.83
CA LEU A 793 20.21 -27.02 -47.22
C LEU A 793 18.73 -26.92 -47.61
N ASP A 794 17.84 -27.34 -46.73
CA ASP A 794 16.39 -27.24 -46.90
C ASP A 794 15.93 -25.78 -46.94
N ASN A 795 16.51 -24.90 -46.13
CA ASN A 795 16.29 -23.46 -46.24
C ASN A 795 16.83 -22.90 -47.55
N ALA A 796 18.07 -23.24 -47.93
CA ALA A 796 18.67 -22.77 -49.18
C ALA A 796 17.80 -23.15 -50.40
N ALA A 797 17.34 -24.40 -50.48
CA ALA A 797 16.47 -24.87 -51.57
C ALA A 797 15.07 -24.21 -51.56
N LYS A 798 14.51 -23.90 -50.37
CA LYS A 798 13.19 -23.25 -50.26
C LYS A 798 13.18 -21.79 -50.70
N TYR A 799 14.26 -21.06 -50.44
CA TYR A 799 14.32 -19.61 -50.68
C TYR A 799 15.08 -19.23 -51.95
N ALA A 800 15.92 -20.11 -52.47
CA ALA A 800 16.57 -19.91 -53.76
C ALA A 800 15.60 -20.18 -54.93
N SER A 801 15.82 -19.51 -56.06
CA SER A 801 14.99 -19.72 -57.25
C SER A 801 15.34 -21.05 -57.93
N PRO A 802 14.38 -21.77 -58.55
CA PRO A 802 14.69 -22.99 -59.32
C PRO A 802 15.75 -22.72 -60.40
N GLY A 803 16.70 -23.64 -60.57
CA GLY A 803 17.84 -23.52 -61.49
C GLY A 803 19.06 -22.77 -60.94
N SER A 804 18.98 -22.24 -59.71
CA SER A 804 20.09 -21.51 -59.07
C SER A 804 21.16 -22.43 -58.47
N SER A 805 22.30 -21.85 -58.07
CA SER A 805 23.36 -22.60 -57.38
C SER A 805 23.22 -22.59 -55.85
N ILE A 806 23.59 -23.70 -55.20
CA ILE A 806 23.82 -23.79 -53.76
C ILE A 806 25.26 -24.26 -53.57
N ARG A 807 26.08 -23.42 -52.94
CA ARG A 807 27.52 -23.67 -52.76
C ARG A 807 27.84 -24.01 -51.31
N LEU A 808 28.59 -25.07 -51.10
CA LEU A 808 29.17 -25.44 -49.80
C LEU A 808 30.68 -25.29 -49.89
N GLN A 809 31.27 -24.51 -49.00
CA GLN A 809 32.73 -24.33 -48.94
C GLN A 809 33.24 -24.44 -47.51
N ALA A 810 34.44 -25.01 -47.34
CA ALA A 810 35.04 -25.16 -46.02
C ALA A 810 36.55 -24.87 -46.02
N TRP A 811 37.04 -24.27 -44.94
CA TRP A 811 38.47 -23.98 -44.75
C TRP A 811 38.82 -23.91 -43.26
N VAL A 812 40.12 -23.90 -42.94
CA VAL A 812 40.59 -23.69 -41.58
C VAL A 812 40.94 -22.21 -41.38
N ASP A 813 40.40 -21.59 -40.34
CA ASP A 813 40.73 -20.23 -39.92
C ASP A 813 40.92 -20.16 -38.40
N ASN A 814 42.07 -19.65 -37.95
CA ASN A 814 42.37 -19.38 -36.53
C ASN A 814 42.03 -20.57 -35.59
N GLY A 815 42.46 -21.79 -35.95
CA GLY A 815 42.23 -23.00 -35.14
C GLY A 815 40.79 -23.50 -35.13
N ALA A 816 39.96 -23.07 -36.08
CA ALA A 816 38.59 -23.55 -36.27
C ALA A 816 38.37 -23.97 -37.73
N VAL A 817 37.52 -24.97 -37.95
CA VAL A 817 36.99 -25.26 -39.30
C VAL A 817 35.77 -24.38 -39.52
N ILE A 818 35.80 -23.61 -40.60
CA ILE A 818 34.68 -22.80 -41.08
C ILE A 818 34.00 -23.56 -42.21
N LEU A 819 32.68 -23.69 -42.13
CA LEU A 819 31.83 -24.28 -43.17
C LEU A 819 30.75 -23.26 -43.55
N GLN A 820 30.64 -22.94 -44.83
CA GLN A 820 29.64 -22.02 -45.34
C GLN A 820 28.68 -22.72 -46.28
N VAL A 821 27.39 -22.42 -46.11
CA VAL A 821 26.32 -22.76 -47.05
C VAL A 821 25.81 -21.46 -47.66
N MET A 822 25.92 -21.34 -48.98
CA MET A 822 25.58 -20.14 -49.74
C MET A 822 24.47 -20.45 -50.73
N ASP A 823 23.42 -19.64 -50.75
CA ASP A 823 22.32 -19.75 -51.72
C ASP A 823 22.28 -18.53 -52.66
N GLU A 824 21.33 -18.56 -53.59
CA GLU A 824 21.03 -17.48 -54.54
C GLU A 824 19.57 -17.03 -54.41
N GLY A 825 19.08 -16.96 -53.17
CA GLY A 825 17.76 -16.44 -52.82
C GLY A 825 17.70 -14.90 -52.72
N PRO A 826 16.59 -14.36 -52.22
CA PRO A 826 16.38 -12.91 -52.11
C PRO A 826 17.22 -12.22 -51.01
N GLY A 827 18.03 -12.98 -50.26
CA GLY A 827 18.74 -12.51 -49.08
C GLY A 827 17.82 -12.24 -47.88
N ILE A 828 18.44 -11.83 -46.77
CA ILE A 828 17.83 -11.60 -45.47
C ILE A 828 17.86 -10.10 -45.14
N PRO A 829 16.75 -9.47 -44.72
CA PRO A 829 16.79 -8.06 -44.31
C PRO A 829 17.82 -7.81 -43.19
N PRO A 830 18.55 -6.67 -43.18
CA PRO A 830 19.60 -6.40 -42.20
C PRO A 830 19.12 -6.50 -40.75
N ASP A 831 17.91 -6.01 -40.46
CA ASP A 831 17.29 -6.02 -39.13
C ASP A 831 16.88 -7.43 -38.65
N ASP A 832 16.88 -8.40 -39.56
CA ASP A 832 16.45 -9.78 -39.29
C ASP A 832 17.63 -10.76 -39.17
N LEU A 833 18.86 -10.37 -39.51
CA LEU A 833 20.03 -11.27 -39.58
C LEU A 833 20.32 -12.03 -38.28
N GLU A 834 20.09 -11.41 -37.12
CA GLU A 834 20.21 -12.09 -35.82
C GLU A 834 18.92 -12.79 -35.41
N ARG A 835 17.77 -12.21 -35.74
CA ARG A 835 16.44 -12.66 -35.31
C ARG A 835 15.94 -13.90 -36.02
N ILE A 836 16.46 -14.22 -37.21
CA ILE A 836 16.13 -15.48 -37.93
C ILE A 836 16.47 -16.75 -37.12
N PHE A 837 17.30 -16.63 -36.09
CA PHE A 837 17.63 -17.74 -35.18
C PHE A 837 16.73 -17.76 -33.93
N ASP A 838 15.85 -16.77 -33.73
CA ASP A 838 14.88 -16.75 -32.65
C ASP A 838 13.79 -17.81 -32.88
N THR A 839 13.37 -18.48 -31.81
CA THR A 839 12.35 -19.52 -31.85
C THR A 839 11.03 -18.99 -32.42
N PHE A 840 10.47 -19.68 -33.42
CA PHE A 840 9.22 -19.30 -34.13
C PHE A 840 9.30 -18.00 -34.95
N TYR A 841 10.47 -17.40 -35.13
CA TYR A 841 10.60 -16.18 -35.90
C TYR A 841 10.57 -16.44 -37.41
N ARG A 842 9.86 -15.56 -38.14
CA ARG A 842 9.76 -15.58 -39.61
C ARG A 842 9.76 -14.15 -40.14
N VAL A 843 10.58 -13.90 -41.16
CA VAL A 843 10.58 -12.64 -41.90
C VAL A 843 9.24 -12.47 -42.62
N ARG A 844 8.45 -11.45 -42.24
CA ARG A 844 7.15 -11.15 -42.86
C ARG A 844 7.35 -10.49 -44.22
N LYS A 845 7.33 -11.26 -45.31
CA LYS A 845 7.14 -10.72 -46.67
C LYS A 845 5.74 -11.02 -47.19
N ARG A 846 5.13 -10.02 -47.86
CA ARG A 846 3.95 -10.21 -48.71
C ARG A 846 4.35 -11.13 -49.87
N ASP A 847 3.56 -12.18 -50.06
CA ASP A 847 3.54 -13.17 -51.15
C ASP A 847 4.37 -14.48 -51.04
N GLN A 848 3.60 -15.58 -51.08
CA GLN A 848 3.84 -16.90 -51.68
C GLN A 848 5.05 -17.79 -51.31
N VAL A 849 5.61 -17.73 -50.09
CA VAL A 849 6.59 -18.75 -49.67
C VAL A 849 5.96 -19.90 -48.87
N ARG A 850 6.27 -21.15 -49.27
CA ARG A 850 5.85 -22.44 -48.69
C ARG A 850 5.90 -22.46 -47.15
N ALA A 851 4.98 -23.21 -46.54
CA ALA A 851 4.82 -23.32 -45.09
C ALA A 851 6.06 -23.91 -44.38
N GLY A 852 6.73 -23.10 -43.56
CA GLY A 852 7.81 -23.50 -42.64
C GLY A 852 7.49 -23.12 -41.19
N THR A 853 8.05 -23.85 -40.23
CA THR A 853 7.67 -23.79 -38.80
C THR A 853 8.43 -22.73 -38.00
N GLY A 854 9.45 -22.08 -38.59
CA GLY A 854 10.30 -21.10 -37.88
C GLY A 854 11.21 -21.71 -36.80
N LEU A 855 11.35 -23.04 -36.76
CA LEU A 855 12.17 -23.75 -35.76
C LEU A 855 13.50 -24.27 -36.33
N GLY A 856 13.64 -24.38 -37.65
CA GLY A 856 14.80 -25.04 -38.26
C GLY A 856 16.13 -24.34 -37.94
N LEU A 857 16.18 -23.01 -38.02
CA LEU A 857 17.39 -22.24 -37.77
C LEU A 857 17.73 -22.14 -36.27
N SER A 858 16.73 -22.01 -35.39
CA SER A 858 16.93 -22.00 -33.94
C SER A 858 17.47 -23.35 -33.44
N ILE A 859 16.97 -24.46 -33.99
CA ILE A 859 17.48 -25.81 -33.72
C ILE A 859 18.90 -25.99 -34.25
N SER A 860 19.18 -25.55 -35.49
CA SER A 860 20.55 -25.59 -36.04
C SER A 860 21.54 -24.83 -35.17
N ARG A 861 21.17 -23.64 -34.65
CA ARG A 861 22.00 -22.90 -33.70
C ARG A 861 22.20 -23.68 -32.40
N GLY A 862 21.14 -24.20 -31.81
CA GLY A 862 21.22 -24.99 -30.58
C GLY A 862 22.09 -26.24 -30.71
N PHE A 863 22.01 -26.98 -31.83
CA PHE A 863 22.89 -28.14 -32.09
C PHE A 863 24.36 -27.73 -32.21
N ILE A 864 24.66 -26.67 -32.98
CA ILE A 864 26.03 -26.20 -33.18
C ILE A 864 26.64 -25.66 -31.88
N GLU A 865 25.88 -24.89 -31.10
CA GLU A 865 26.31 -24.36 -29.81
C GLU A 865 26.50 -25.47 -28.77
N ALA A 866 25.60 -26.47 -28.73
CA ALA A 866 25.75 -27.64 -27.86
C ALA A 866 27.02 -28.44 -28.17
N MET A 867 27.49 -28.42 -29.43
CA MET A 867 28.75 -29.02 -29.87
C MET A 867 29.97 -28.10 -29.71
N GLY A 868 29.81 -26.91 -29.12
CA GLY A 868 30.89 -25.95 -28.86
C GLY A 868 31.28 -25.07 -30.06
N GLY A 869 30.47 -25.03 -31.11
CA GLY A 869 30.65 -24.16 -32.27
C GLY A 869 29.77 -22.91 -32.24
N THR A 870 29.83 -22.11 -33.31
CA THR A 870 28.94 -20.97 -33.53
C THR A 870 28.35 -20.98 -34.94
N ILE A 871 27.16 -20.40 -35.11
CA ILE A 871 26.52 -20.21 -36.42
C ILE A 871 26.08 -18.74 -36.60
N ALA A 872 26.38 -18.18 -37.77
CA ALA A 872 26.01 -16.81 -38.14
C ALA A 872 25.42 -16.75 -39.54
N ALA A 873 24.57 -15.76 -39.79
CA ALA A 873 24.02 -15.48 -41.11
C ALA A 873 24.50 -14.11 -41.62
N ALA A 874 24.75 -14.04 -42.92
CA ALA A 874 25.09 -12.82 -43.64
C ALA A 874 24.44 -12.85 -45.02
N ASN A 875 24.39 -11.70 -45.68
CA ASN A 875 24.05 -11.66 -47.11
C ASN A 875 25.31 -11.81 -47.96
N ARG A 876 25.14 -12.40 -49.13
CA ARG A 876 26.17 -12.43 -50.16
C ARG A 876 26.54 -11.02 -50.61
N THR A 877 27.82 -10.82 -50.88
CA THR A 877 28.38 -9.55 -51.37
C THR A 877 28.62 -9.58 -52.88
N ASP A 878 28.73 -10.77 -53.48
CA ASP A 878 28.98 -10.98 -54.90
C ASP A 878 27.70 -10.95 -55.76
N ARG A 879 26.60 -11.47 -55.21
CA ARG A 879 25.27 -11.52 -55.84
C ARG A 879 24.17 -11.57 -54.77
N ALA A 880 22.90 -11.56 -55.15
CA ALA A 880 21.81 -11.77 -54.20
C ALA A 880 21.82 -13.20 -53.65
N GLY A 881 21.64 -13.35 -52.33
CA GLY A 881 21.60 -14.63 -51.63
C GLY A 881 22.01 -14.51 -50.17
N ALA A 882 21.82 -15.57 -49.39
CA ALA A 882 22.30 -15.64 -48.01
C ALA A 882 23.55 -16.53 -47.89
N ILE A 883 24.30 -16.29 -46.81
CA ILE A 883 25.47 -17.07 -46.38
C ILE A 883 25.22 -17.48 -44.93
N PHE A 884 25.19 -18.78 -44.67
CA PHE A 884 25.20 -19.34 -43.32
C PHE A 884 26.60 -19.87 -43.03
N THR A 885 27.24 -19.36 -41.99
CA THR A 885 28.61 -19.71 -41.59
C THR A 885 28.58 -20.47 -40.28
N ILE A 886 29.04 -21.72 -40.28
CA ILE A 886 29.29 -22.54 -39.10
C ILE A 886 30.79 -22.48 -38.78
N ARG A 887 31.14 -22.22 -37.53
CA ARG A 887 32.52 -22.23 -37.02
C ARG A 887 32.64 -23.28 -35.93
N MET A 888 33.48 -24.29 -36.14
CA MET A 888 33.74 -25.37 -35.19
C MET A 888 35.19 -25.35 -34.73
N PRO A 889 35.48 -25.39 -33.41
CA PRO A 889 36.85 -25.42 -32.92
C PRO A 889 37.54 -26.74 -33.29
N VAL A 890 38.80 -26.64 -33.72
CA VAL A 890 39.65 -27.83 -33.94
C VAL A 890 40.08 -28.36 -32.56
N PRO A 891 39.90 -29.67 -32.27
CA PRO A 891 40.36 -30.25 -31.01
C PRO A 891 41.88 -30.08 -30.83
N ALA A 892 42.32 -29.68 -29.63
CA ALA A 892 43.74 -29.48 -29.32
C ALA A 892 44.58 -30.77 -29.39
N ASP A 893 43.94 -31.94 -29.24
CA ASP A 893 44.55 -33.27 -29.28
C ASP A 893 44.10 -34.03 -30.53
N LEU A 894 44.64 -33.66 -31.70
CA LEU A 894 44.55 -34.50 -32.90
C LEU A 894 45.75 -35.45 -32.95
N PRO A 895 45.58 -36.78 -33.01
CA PRO A 895 46.68 -37.67 -33.32
C PRO A 895 47.20 -37.34 -34.73
N ALA A 896 48.44 -36.87 -34.81
CA ALA A 896 49.10 -36.55 -36.06
C ALA A 896 49.30 -37.82 -36.91
N LEU A 897 48.44 -38.04 -37.91
CA LEU A 897 48.66 -39.05 -38.94
C LEU A 897 49.62 -38.46 -39.99
N GLY A 898 50.92 -38.59 -39.73
CA GLY A 898 51.95 -38.10 -40.65
C GLY A 898 53.37 -38.16 -40.09
N ALA A 899 53.84 -39.33 -39.66
CA ALA A 899 55.28 -39.60 -39.55
C ALA A 899 55.60 -40.80 -40.45
N PRO A 900 56.53 -40.67 -41.42
CA PRO A 900 57.01 -41.82 -42.18
C PRO A 900 57.66 -42.81 -41.22
N LEU A 901 57.34 -44.09 -41.37
CA LEU A 901 58.08 -45.18 -40.73
C LEU A 901 59.54 -45.08 -41.20
N THR A 902 60.42 -44.55 -40.35
CA THR A 902 61.85 -44.75 -40.50
C THR A 902 62.16 -46.18 -40.11
N ASP A 903 62.49 -46.99 -41.12
CA ASP A 903 63.28 -48.20 -40.94
C ASP A 903 64.56 -47.85 -40.18
N ASP A 904 64.67 -48.32 -38.95
CA ASP A 904 65.96 -48.68 -38.38
C ASP A 904 65.88 -50.12 -37.87
N ALA A 905 66.79 -50.92 -38.39
CA ALA A 905 66.93 -52.35 -38.26
C ALA A 905 67.80 -52.75 -37.06
N ALA A 906 67.67 -54.04 -36.70
CA ALA A 906 68.65 -54.91 -36.04
C ALA A 906 69.02 -54.65 -34.57
#